data_AF-A0A661FBE1-F1
#
_entry.id   AF-A0A661FBE1-F1
#
_cell.length_a   1.000
_cell.length_b   1.000
_cell.length_c   1.000
_cell.angle_alpha   90.00
_cell.angle_beta   90.00
_cell.angle_gamma   90.00
#
_symmetry.space_group_name_H-M   'P 1'
#
loop_
_entity.id
_entity.type
_entity.pdbx_description
1 polymer ?
#
loop_
_entity_poly.entity_id
_entity_poly.type
_entity_poly.pdbx_seq_one_letter_code
_entity_poly.pdbx_strand_id
1 'polypeptide(L)'
;MSDTQHLLFELGCEELPPASLGKLSNALLENIQQGLTQAELSFGECVAYATPRRLAVLINDLISVQADKSIEKRGPAIQAAFNAEGEPSRACQGFAKSCGTTVEQLSTLKTDKGEWLSFTQQVKGQPSIALIPEIITKSIAQLPIAKRMRWGASNTEFVRPVHWAVLMYGKKIINTKILGLSTGSTTYGHRFHAPEAISIDAPENYQNILLESGKVIADFSQRMDLIRDAANRVASEVGGIAHIEEDLLEEIAALNEFPVPITGNFDARYLNLPAEVLITTMQINQKYFPVKSVTGDLLPHFITFSNIESSNPVSIQQGNERVIMPRLADAEFFWDQDRKYRLEERVGKLDTIVFQKKLGSLADKSKRVEKLAEFIADSLQQDSHLVTRAARLAKADLVTNMVEEFGSLQGLMGRYYALADGEKPEVAQAIEEQYYPKQSGSATAVSATGQVLAIAEKIDTLTGIFSAGLIPSGDKDPYALRRAALGVLRTIIENRLEINLMTCIDFSLQEFKHEFDLEKTRKLLIAFVYERLKGYSLEHGYTADEFSAVFAILPAKPYDFQRRLQAVQNFRTLPEAESLAAANKRIANILKKSDNQAAETIGQLIEPAEITLLASAQQAEIDVAPLLAASDYQAALNRLASLRADVDLFFDDVMVMCDDLDLRAHRLALLTKLAKLFLQIADISKLQS
;
A
#
# COMPACT_ATOMS: atom_id res chain seq x y z
N MET A 1 -31.91 16.94 28.35
CA MET A 1 -30.88 15.90 28.14
C MET A 1 -31.45 14.95 27.12
N SER A 2 -30.78 14.76 25.99
CA SER A 2 -31.22 13.81 24.97
C SER A 2 -31.13 12.40 25.54
N ASP A 3 -32.23 11.65 25.50
CA ASP A 3 -32.27 10.24 25.92
C ASP A 3 -31.40 9.43 24.97
N THR A 4 -30.39 8.74 25.51
CA THR A 4 -29.41 7.91 24.79
C THR A 4 -29.49 6.48 25.32
N GLN A 5 -29.26 5.50 24.44
CA GLN A 5 -29.23 4.07 24.77
C GLN A 5 -28.17 3.38 23.93
N HIS A 6 -27.72 2.19 24.35
CA HIS A 6 -26.81 1.37 23.57
C HIS A 6 -27.52 0.64 22.43
N LEU A 7 -26.88 0.49 21.29
CA LEU A 7 -27.36 -0.31 20.16
C LEU A 7 -26.47 -1.54 19.99
N LEU A 8 -27.07 -2.72 19.98
CA LEU A 8 -26.41 -3.97 19.62
C LEU A 8 -26.96 -4.49 18.31
N PHE A 9 -26.07 -4.80 17.38
CA PHE A 9 -26.36 -5.62 16.20
C PHE A 9 -25.45 -6.86 16.20
N GLU A 10 -26.02 -8.03 15.94
CA GLU A 10 -25.26 -9.26 15.67
C GLU A 10 -25.85 -9.96 14.45
N LEU A 11 -24.97 -10.53 13.63
CA LEU A 11 -25.29 -11.46 12.57
C LEU A 11 -24.56 -12.78 12.78
N GLY A 12 -25.31 -13.83 13.06
CA GLY A 12 -24.79 -15.19 13.20
C GLY A 12 -24.88 -16.00 11.92
N CYS A 13 -23.83 -16.76 11.62
CA CYS A 13 -23.69 -17.49 10.36
C CYS A 13 -22.86 -18.78 10.50
N GLU A 14 -22.71 -19.50 9.39
CA GLU A 14 -21.65 -20.51 9.26
C GLU A 14 -20.26 -19.87 9.19
N GLU A 15 -19.23 -20.71 9.32
CA GLU A 15 -17.83 -20.28 9.40
C GLU A 15 -17.39 -19.33 8.28
N LEU A 16 -17.09 -18.10 8.69
CA LEU A 16 -16.56 -17.02 7.90
C LEU A 16 -15.12 -17.34 7.49
N PRO A 17 -14.68 -16.91 6.29
CA PRO A 17 -13.29 -17.08 5.88
C PRO A 17 -12.33 -16.36 6.83
N PRO A 18 -11.36 -17.04 7.46
CA PRO A 18 -10.54 -16.47 8.52
C PRO A 18 -9.71 -15.28 8.03
N ALA A 19 -9.10 -15.41 6.86
CA ALA A 19 -8.31 -14.34 6.20
C ALA A 19 -9.10 -13.07 5.84
N SER A 20 -10.44 -13.08 5.97
CA SER A 20 -11.29 -11.92 5.69
C SER A 20 -12.05 -11.43 6.94
N LEU A 21 -12.00 -12.15 8.06
CA LEU A 21 -12.84 -11.88 9.22
C LEU A 21 -12.60 -10.46 9.79
N GLY A 22 -11.34 -10.09 10.06
CA GLY A 22 -11.00 -8.77 10.57
C GLY A 22 -11.43 -7.65 9.63
N LYS A 23 -11.20 -7.81 8.33
CA LYS A 23 -11.64 -6.85 7.29
C LYS A 23 -13.15 -6.68 7.24
N LEU A 24 -13.90 -7.77 7.34
CA LEU A 24 -15.37 -7.73 7.35
C LEU A 24 -15.91 -7.07 8.63
N SER A 25 -15.29 -7.35 9.77
CA SER A 25 -15.62 -6.73 11.06
C SER A 25 -15.44 -5.21 11.01
N ASN A 26 -14.27 -4.75 10.58
CA ASN A 26 -13.94 -3.33 10.51
C ASN A 26 -14.84 -2.61 9.49
N ALA A 27 -15.05 -3.21 8.31
CA ALA A 27 -15.95 -2.63 7.31
C ALA A 27 -17.40 -2.53 7.81
N LEU A 28 -17.88 -3.51 8.58
CA LEU A 28 -19.23 -3.44 9.17
C LEU A 28 -19.33 -2.27 10.16
N LEU A 29 -18.36 -2.14 11.05
CA LEU A 29 -18.28 -1.04 12.02
C LEU A 29 -18.27 0.33 11.32
N GLU A 30 -17.35 0.52 10.38
CA GLU A 30 -17.18 1.75 9.62
C GLU A 30 -18.46 2.13 8.86
N ASN A 31 -19.08 1.16 8.17
CA ASN A 31 -20.30 1.41 7.41
C ASN A 31 -21.47 1.81 8.32
N ILE A 32 -21.61 1.18 9.50
CA ILE A 32 -22.67 1.54 10.45
C ILE A 32 -22.41 2.93 11.02
N GLN A 33 -21.17 3.24 11.44
CA GLN A 33 -20.79 4.57 11.91
C GLN A 33 -21.09 5.64 10.85
N GLN A 34 -20.69 5.40 9.60
CA GLN A 34 -20.97 6.29 8.49
C GLN A 34 -22.47 6.49 8.29
N GLY A 35 -23.26 5.41 8.34
CA GLY A 35 -24.71 5.49 8.21
C GLY A 35 -25.38 6.28 9.34
N LEU A 36 -24.92 6.13 10.59
CA LEU A 36 -25.40 6.91 11.73
C LEU A 36 -25.01 8.39 11.61
N THR A 37 -23.79 8.70 11.19
CA THR A 37 -23.34 10.07 10.94
C THR A 37 -24.13 10.73 9.80
N GLN A 38 -24.38 10.02 8.69
CA GLN A 38 -25.24 10.51 7.60
C GLN A 38 -26.68 10.73 8.04
N ALA A 39 -27.18 9.91 8.96
CA ALA A 39 -28.46 10.11 9.62
C ALA A 39 -28.42 11.22 10.69
N GLU A 40 -27.28 11.87 10.91
CA GLU A 40 -27.06 12.89 11.94
C GLU A 40 -27.50 12.43 13.34
N LEU A 41 -27.22 11.18 13.67
CA LEU A 41 -27.40 10.62 14.99
C LEU A 41 -26.06 10.68 15.73
N SER A 42 -26.05 11.29 16.92
CA SER A 42 -24.89 11.26 17.81
C SER A 42 -24.79 9.91 18.51
N PHE A 43 -23.58 9.40 18.64
CA PHE A 43 -23.26 8.15 19.35
C PHE A 43 -21.90 8.28 20.05
N GLY A 44 -21.68 7.43 21.05
CA GLY A 44 -20.43 7.31 21.79
C GLY A 44 -19.45 6.32 21.15
N GLU A 45 -18.72 5.58 21.97
CA GLU A 45 -17.79 4.55 21.52
C GLU A 45 -18.50 3.44 20.73
N CYS A 46 -17.87 2.96 19.66
CA CYS A 46 -18.34 1.81 18.90
C CYS A 46 -17.31 0.68 18.96
N VAL A 47 -17.76 -0.51 19.33
CA VAL A 47 -16.93 -1.71 19.46
C VAL A 47 -17.40 -2.75 18.46
N ALA A 48 -16.47 -3.30 17.68
CA ALA A 48 -16.74 -4.42 16.79
C ALA A 48 -16.32 -5.74 17.44
N TYR A 49 -17.18 -6.74 17.31
CA TYR A 49 -16.91 -8.11 17.71
C TYR A 49 -16.97 -9.02 16.48
N ALA A 50 -16.03 -9.96 16.41
CA ALA A 50 -15.97 -10.89 15.30
C ALA A 50 -15.45 -12.23 15.79
N THR A 51 -16.06 -13.30 15.32
CA THR A 51 -15.63 -14.68 15.59
C THR A 51 -15.85 -15.50 14.32
N PRO A 52 -15.37 -16.76 14.23
CA PRO A 52 -15.60 -17.60 13.06
C PRO A 52 -17.06 -17.62 12.60
N ARG A 53 -18.04 -17.47 13.50
CA ARG A 53 -19.47 -17.63 13.18
C ARG A 53 -20.32 -16.38 13.38
N ARG A 54 -19.72 -15.23 13.68
CA ARG A 54 -20.49 -13.99 13.94
C ARG A 54 -19.75 -12.71 13.59
N LEU A 55 -20.51 -11.70 13.19
CA LEU A 55 -20.12 -10.30 13.17
C LEU A 55 -21.09 -9.53 14.05
N ALA A 56 -20.59 -8.69 14.96
CA ALA A 56 -21.44 -7.87 15.80
C ALA A 56 -20.82 -6.49 16.04
N VAL A 57 -21.68 -5.52 16.33
CA VAL A 57 -21.29 -4.16 16.65
C VAL A 57 -22.13 -3.68 17.83
N LEU A 58 -21.43 -3.16 18.85
CA LEU A 58 -22.03 -2.44 19.98
C LEU A 58 -21.72 -0.96 19.83
N ILE A 59 -22.74 -0.12 19.95
CA ILE A 59 -22.63 1.33 19.85
C ILE A 59 -23.16 1.94 21.14
N ASN A 60 -22.28 2.63 21.86
CA ASN A 60 -22.61 3.25 23.12
C ASN A 60 -23.33 4.60 22.88
N ASP A 61 -24.15 5.00 23.85
CA ASP A 61 -24.80 6.32 23.91
C ASP A 61 -25.46 6.84 22.61
N LEU A 62 -26.11 5.96 21.85
CA LEU A 62 -26.82 6.35 20.64
C LEU A 62 -28.08 7.12 21.00
N ILE A 63 -28.21 8.34 20.46
CA ILE A 63 -29.37 9.21 20.68
C ILE A 63 -30.67 8.56 20.20
N SER A 64 -31.77 8.82 20.91
CA SER A 64 -33.08 8.23 20.63
C SER A 64 -33.83 8.83 19.44
N VAL A 65 -33.54 10.08 19.09
CA VAL A 65 -34.22 10.82 18.02
C VAL A 65 -33.22 11.76 17.34
N GLN A 66 -33.30 11.86 16.01
CA GLN A 66 -32.58 12.88 15.25
C GLN A 66 -33.01 14.29 15.69
N ALA A 67 -32.11 15.27 15.62
CA ALA A 67 -32.50 16.66 15.85
C ALA A 67 -33.50 17.15 14.78
N ASP A 68 -34.46 17.97 15.18
CA ASP A 68 -35.31 18.71 14.25
C ASP A 68 -34.44 19.63 13.38
N LYS A 69 -34.76 19.73 12.08
CA LYS A 69 -33.99 20.54 11.14
C LYS A 69 -34.85 21.58 10.47
N SER A 70 -34.25 22.75 10.28
CA SER A 70 -34.84 23.81 9.47
C SER A 70 -34.15 23.80 8.11
N ILE A 71 -34.88 23.39 7.06
CA ILE A 71 -34.37 23.38 5.69
C ILE A 71 -34.91 24.62 4.98
N GLU A 72 -34.03 25.59 4.70
CA GLU A 72 -34.39 26.74 3.86
C GLU A 72 -34.31 26.36 2.38
N LYS A 73 -35.45 26.34 1.70
CA LYS A 73 -35.54 26.18 0.25
C LYS A 73 -35.59 27.56 -0.39
N ARG A 74 -34.69 27.83 -1.32
CA ARG A 74 -34.68 29.09 -2.08
C ARG A 74 -35.50 28.95 -3.36
N GLY A 75 -36.44 29.86 -3.54
CA GLY A 75 -37.29 30.02 -4.72
C GLY A 75 -36.72 31.01 -5.74
N PRO A 76 -37.55 31.43 -6.72
CA PRO A 76 -37.15 32.41 -7.72
C PRO A 76 -36.83 33.78 -7.10
N ALA A 77 -36.02 34.58 -7.80
CA ALA A 77 -35.77 35.97 -7.43
C ALA A 77 -37.08 36.76 -7.42
N ILE A 78 -37.24 37.72 -6.51
CA ILE A 78 -38.51 38.48 -6.37
C ILE A 78 -38.93 39.13 -7.69
N GLN A 79 -37.98 39.67 -8.45
CA GLN A 79 -38.21 40.29 -9.77
C GLN A 79 -38.79 39.31 -10.80
N ALA A 80 -38.51 38.01 -10.66
CA ALA A 80 -39.04 36.96 -11.53
C ALA A 80 -40.22 36.21 -10.89
N ALA A 81 -40.53 36.49 -9.61
CA ALA A 81 -41.56 35.81 -8.87
C ALA A 81 -42.96 36.38 -9.14
N PHE A 82 -43.07 37.68 -9.49
CA PHE A 82 -44.32 38.39 -9.75
C PHE A 82 -44.27 39.10 -11.11
N ASN A 83 -45.41 39.20 -11.81
CA ASN A 83 -45.52 39.96 -13.07
C ASN A 83 -45.73 41.47 -12.81
N ALA A 84 -45.84 42.27 -13.87
CA ALA A 84 -46.00 43.73 -13.77
C ALA A 84 -47.30 44.16 -13.08
N GLU A 85 -48.30 43.28 -13.04
CA GLU A 85 -49.60 43.45 -12.40
C GLU A 85 -49.62 42.98 -10.93
N GLY A 86 -48.50 42.46 -10.41
CA GLY A 86 -48.37 42.00 -9.02
C GLY A 86 -48.88 40.58 -8.75
N GLU A 87 -49.23 39.82 -9.79
CA GLU A 87 -49.71 38.43 -9.68
C GLU A 87 -48.54 37.44 -9.63
N PRO A 88 -48.65 36.34 -8.86
CA PRO A 88 -47.61 35.31 -8.78
C PRO A 88 -47.36 34.63 -10.13
N SER A 89 -46.11 34.62 -10.58
CA SER A 89 -45.69 33.91 -11.79
C SER A 89 -45.88 32.39 -11.66
N ARG A 90 -45.89 31.68 -12.80
CA ARG A 90 -45.92 30.20 -12.82
C ARG A 90 -44.77 29.56 -12.03
N ALA A 91 -43.59 30.19 -12.03
CA ALA A 91 -42.43 29.72 -11.28
C ALA A 91 -42.64 29.87 -9.76
N CYS A 92 -43.22 30.98 -9.32
CA CYS A 92 -43.58 31.22 -7.91
C CYS A 92 -44.66 30.23 -7.43
N GLN A 93 -45.72 30.03 -8.22
CA GLN A 93 -46.78 29.07 -7.91
C GLN A 93 -46.27 27.62 -7.88
N GLY A 94 -45.40 27.25 -8.83
CA GLY A 94 -44.75 25.94 -8.85
C GLY A 94 -43.84 25.71 -7.64
N PHE A 95 -43.10 26.74 -7.22
CA PHE A 95 -42.26 26.68 -6.03
C PHE A 95 -43.07 26.51 -4.74
N ALA A 96 -44.12 27.33 -4.54
CA ALA A 96 -45.03 27.20 -3.40
C ALA A 96 -45.64 25.79 -3.31
N LYS A 97 -46.12 25.26 -4.45
CA LYS A 97 -46.67 23.90 -4.53
C LYS A 97 -45.62 22.82 -4.21
N SER A 98 -44.38 22.97 -4.67
CA SER A 98 -43.28 22.04 -4.36
C SER A 98 -42.89 22.02 -2.88
N CYS A 99 -43.17 23.12 -2.17
CA CYS A 99 -42.95 23.25 -0.73
C CYS A 99 -44.20 22.89 0.10
N GLY A 100 -45.32 22.55 -0.54
CA GLY A 100 -46.58 22.22 0.15
C GLY A 100 -47.25 23.41 0.85
N THR A 101 -46.95 24.64 0.41
CA THR A 101 -47.39 25.91 1.02
C THR A 101 -48.10 26.80 -0.01
N THR A 102 -48.73 27.89 0.43
CA THR A 102 -49.27 28.91 -0.49
C THR A 102 -48.26 30.05 -0.75
N VAL A 103 -48.46 30.83 -1.81
CA VAL A 103 -47.51 31.90 -2.20
C VAL A 103 -47.42 32.98 -1.11
N GLU A 104 -48.53 33.22 -0.41
CA GLU A 104 -48.65 34.21 0.67
C GLU A 104 -47.86 33.80 1.93
N GLN A 105 -47.48 32.53 2.03
CA GLN A 105 -46.75 31.96 3.16
C GLN A 105 -45.23 31.87 2.90
N LEU A 106 -44.76 32.34 1.73
CA LEU A 106 -43.35 32.40 1.39
C LEU A 106 -42.69 33.62 2.05
N SER A 107 -41.47 33.44 2.54
CA SER A 107 -40.65 34.51 3.10
C SER A 107 -39.72 35.10 2.04
N THR A 108 -39.06 36.21 2.33
CA THR A 108 -38.05 36.81 1.45
C THR A 108 -36.66 36.70 2.08
N LEU A 109 -35.70 36.22 1.30
CA LEU A 109 -34.29 36.10 1.68
C LEU A 109 -33.48 37.15 0.92
N LYS A 110 -32.84 38.07 1.64
CA LYS A 110 -31.92 39.06 1.07
C LYS A 110 -30.49 38.52 1.11
N THR A 111 -29.80 38.57 -0.02
CA THR A 111 -28.34 38.29 -0.07
C THR A 111 -27.66 39.39 -0.89
N ASP A 112 -26.32 39.46 -0.86
CA ASP A 112 -25.54 40.47 -1.58
C ASP A 112 -25.78 40.49 -3.11
N LYS A 113 -26.42 39.44 -3.64
CA LYS A 113 -26.73 39.29 -5.07
C LYS A 113 -28.21 39.58 -5.43
N GLY A 114 -29.06 40.02 -4.49
CA GLY A 114 -30.48 40.32 -4.73
C GLY A 114 -31.47 39.89 -3.63
N GLU A 115 -32.76 39.81 -3.95
CA GLU A 115 -33.81 39.29 -3.06
C GLU A 115 -34.52 38.10 -3.72
N TRP A 116 -34.72 37.02 -2.97
CA TRP A 116 -35.39 35.79 -3.41
C TRP A 116 -36.54 35.43 -2.51
N LEU A 117 -37.51 34.70 -3.03
CA LEU A 117 -38.45 33.99 -2.18
C LEU A 117 -37.74 32.82 -1.49
N SER A 118 -38.07 32.54 -0.24
CA SER A 118 -37.62 31.37 0.48
C SER A 118 -38.76 30.72 1.26
N PHE A 119 -38.62 29.42 1.51
CA PHE A 119 -39.50 28.68 2.39
C PHE A 119 -38.66 27.89 3.38
N THR A 120 -38.86 28.17 4.66
CA THR A 120 -38.19 27.44 5.73
C THR A 120 -39.08 26.29 6.18
N GLN A 121 -38.72 25.07 5.77
CA GLN A 121 -39.44 23.87 6.16
C GLN A 121 -38.85 23.31 7.45
N GLN A 122 -39.66 23.25 8.51
CA GLN A 122 -39.31 22.50 9.73
C GLN A 122 -39.54 21.01 9.47
N VAL A 123 -38.45 20.24 9.46
CA VAL A 123 -38.47 18.78 9.33
C VAL A 123 -38.25 18.20 10.72
N LYS A 124 -39.29 17.58 11.26
CA LYS A 124 -39.21 16.88 12.55
C LYS A 124 -38.24 15.70 12.44
N GLY A 125 -37.34 15.57 13.40
CA GLY A 125 -36.41 14.46 13.49
C GLY A 125 -37.13 13.13 13.63
N GLN A 126 -36.53 12.08 13.07
CA GLN A 126 -37.07 10.72 13.16
C GLN A 126 -36.52 9.97 14.37
N PRO A 127 -37.31 9.07 15.00
CA PRO A 127 -36.78 8.16 16.00
C PRO A 127 -35.67 7.28 15.44
N SER A 128 -34.57 7.11 16.17
CA SER A 128 -33.41 6.32 15.70
C SER A 128 -33.78 4.88 15.36
N ILE A 129 -34.68 4.28 16.14
CA ILE A 129 -35.21 2.93 15.89
C ILE A 129 -35.86 2.74 14.51
N ALA A 130 -36.34 3.82 13.88
CA ALA A 130 -36.91 3.78 12.54
C ALA A 130 -35.83 3.83 11.45
N LEU A 131 -34.67 4.44 11.73
CA LEU A 131 -33.56 4.63 10.80
C LEU A 131 -32.56 3.47 10.80
N ILE A 132 -32.34 2.88 11.98
CA ILE A 132 -31.35 1.81 12.21
C ILE A 132 -31.51 0.62 11.24
N PRO A 133 -32.70 0.06 10.97
CA PRO A 133 -32.84 -1.09 10.07
C PRO A 133 -32.26 -0.87 8.67
N GLU A 134 -32.47 0.31 8.10
CA GLU A 134 -31.96 0.65 6.77
C GLU A 134 -30.44 0.83 6.79
N ILE A 135 -29.91 1.49 7.84
CA ILE A 135 -28.47 1.67 8.04
C ILE A 135 -27.76 0.31 8.11
N ILE A 136 -28.24 -0.61 8.93
CA ILE A 136 -27.68 -1.96 9.05
C ILE A 136 -27.74 -2.70 7.71
N THR A 137 -28.89 -2.64 7.03
CA THR A 137 -29.06 -3.31 5.72
C THR A 137 -28.08 -2.78 4.67
N LYS A 138 -27.91 -1.46 4.57
CA LYS A 138 -26.92 -0.84 3.67
C LYS A 138 -25.49 -1.21 4.05
N SER A 139 -25.19 -1.22 5.35
CA SER A 139 -23.85 -1.54 5.86
C SER A 139 -23.41 -2.97 5.50
N ILE A 140 -24.32 -3.94 5.63
CA ILE A 140 -24.08 -5.33 5.21
C ILE A 140 -23.92 -5.42 3.69
N ALA A 141 -24.75 -4.70 2.93
CA ALA A 141 -24.67 -4.70 1.47
C ALA A 141 -23.32 -4.20 0.95
N GLN A 142 -22.71 -3.22 1.64
CA GLN A 142 -21.43 -2.60 1.29
C GLN A 142 -20.19 -3.40 1.70
N LEU A 143 -20.33 -4.53 2.40
CA LEU A 143 -19.17 -5.32 2.83
C LEU A 143 -18.30 -5.80 1.64
N PRO A 144 -16.96 -5.77 1.79
CA PRO A 144 -16.00 -6.14 0.75
C PRO A 144 -15.91 -7.67 0.56
N ILE A 145 -17.00 -8.29 0.14
CA ILE A 145 -17.12 -9.74 -0.03
C ILE A 145 -16.72 -10.11 -1.46
N ALA A 146 -15.58 -10.78 -1.61
CA ALA A 146 -15.07 -11.21 -2.92
C ALA A 146 -15.98 -12.21 -3.63
N LYS A 147 -16.63 -13.12 -2.88
CA LYS A 147 -17.54 -14.14 -3.41
C LYS A 147 -18.76 -14.25 -2.50
N ARG A 148 -19.93 -13.89 -3.04
CA ARG A 148 -21.23 -14.03 -2.35
C ARG A 148 -21.85 -15.37 -2.71
N MET A 149 -22.55 -15.96 -1.75
CA MET A 149 -23.26 -17.22 -1.89
C MET A 149 -24.76 -16.99 -1.70
N ARG A 150 -25.56 -17.75 -2.46
CA ARG A 150 -27.00 -17.94 -2.22
C ARG A 150 -27.20 -19.30 -1.56
N TRP A 151 -28.23 -19.46 -0.74
CA TRP A 151 -28.53 -20.73 -0.08
C TRP A 151 -30.03 -21.04 -0.09
N GLY A 152 -30.34 -22.34 -0.15
CA GLY A 152 -31.71 -22.84 -0.31
C GLY A 152 -32.37 -22.33 -1.58
N ALA A 153 -33.64 -21.95 -1.49
CA ALA A 153 -34.41 -21.34 -2.57
C ALA A 153 -34.41 -19.80 -2.51
N SER A 154 -33.61 -19.19 -1.64
CA SER A 154 -33.58 -17.74 -1.46
C SER A 154 -32.64 -17.05 -2.46
N ASN A 155 -33.02 -15.83 -2.87
CA ASN A 155 -32.14 -14.92 -3.61
C ASN A 155 -31.23 -14.09 -2.68
N THR A 156 -31.31 -14.30 -1.36
CA THR A 156 -30.43 -13.62 -0.40
C THR A 156 -28.97 -14.02 -0.63
N GLU A 157 -28.09 -13.02 -0.62
CA GLU A 157 -26.65 -13.19 -0.83
C GLU A 157 -25.84 -12.68 0.36
N PHE A 158 -24.94 -13.52 0.84
CA PHE A 158 -23.95 -13.18 1.87
C PHE A 158 -22.71 -14.07 1.72
N VAL A 159 -21.66 -13.84 2.49
CA VAL A 159 -20.42 -14.64 2.40
C VAL A 159 -20.66 -16.10 2.80
N ARG A 160 -21.57 -16.34 3.75
CA ARG A 160 -21.98 -17.66 4.27
C ARG A 160 -23.47 -17.65 4.62
N PRO A 161 -24.13 -18.82 4.72
CA PRO A 161 -25.49 -18.89 5.22
C PRO A 161 -25.62 -18.25 6.61
N VAL A 162 -26.60 -17.36 6.78
CA VAL A 162 -26.94 -16.73 8.05
C VAL A 162 -28.05 -17.49 8.77
N HIS A 163 -27.98 -17.51 10.11
CA HIS A 163 -28.85 -18.31 10.97
C HIS A 163 -29.68 -17.48 11.95
N TRP A 164 -29.12 -16.41 12.52
CA TRP A 164 -29.84 -15.50 13.41
C TRP A 164 -29.37 -14.06 13.25
N ALA A 165 -30.19 -13.12 13.68
CA ALA A 165 -29.85 -11.71 13.77
C ALA A 165 -30.35 -11.12 15.09
N VAL A 166 -29.47 -10.45 15.83
CA VAL A 166 -29.84 -9.67 17.02
C VAL A 166 -29.88 -8.20 16.66
N LEU A 167 -30.92 -7.49 17.08
CA LEU A 167 -30.97 -6.03 16.95
C LEU A 167 -31.73 -5.41 18.12
N MET A 168 -30.99 -4.78 19.03
CA MET A 168 -31.51 -4.23 20.27
C MET A 168 -31.08 -2.78 20.48
N TYR A 169 -32.00 -1.92 20.91
CA TYR A 169 -31.72 -0.54 21.33
C TYR A 169 -32.16 -0.37 22.80
N GLY A 170 -31.17 -0.31 23.70
CA GLY A 170 -31.36 -0.61 25.11
C GLY A 170 -32.06 -1.97 25.26
N LYS A 171 -33.09 -2.04 26.10
CA LYS A 171 -33.88 -3.27 26.32
C LYS A 171 -34.93 -3.55 25.23
N LYS A 172 -35.04 -2.71 24.19
CA LYS A 172 -36.06 -2.85 23.14
C LYS A 172 -35.51 -3.60 21.94
N ILE A 173 -36.23 -4.62 21.50
CA ILE A 173 -35.94 -5.30 20.22
C ILE A 173 -36.47 -4.43 19.07
N ILE A 174 -35.62 -4.14 18.10
CA ILE A 174 -36.04 -3.50 16.85
C ILE A 174 -36.49 -4.61 15.90
N ASN A 175 -37.80 -4.81 15.77
CA ASN A 175 -38.38 -5.85 14.90
C ASN A 175 -38.24 -5.46 13.42
N THR A 176 -37.35 -6.14 12.69
CA THR A 176 -37.15 -5.97 11.25
C THR A 176 -36.66 -7.28 10.63
N LYS A 177 -36.45 -7.27 9.31
CA LYS A 177 -35.82 -8.38 8.59
C LYS A 177 -34.43 -7.99 8.11
N ILE A 178 -33.41 -8.76 8.50
CA ILE A 178 -32.04 -8.64 7.99
C ILE A 178 -31.71 -9.93 7.26
N LEU A 179 -31.35 -9.84 5.97
CA LEU A 179 -31.03 -11.01 5.12
C LEU A 179 -32.12 -12.11 5.15
N GLY A 180 -33.38 -11.72 5.30
CA GLY A 180 -34.53 -12.63 5.36
C GLY A 180 -34.85 -13.18 6.76
N LEU A 181 -34.04 -12.89 7.78
CA LEU A 181 -34.23 -13.31 9.16
C LEU A 181 -34.91 -12.22 9.98
N SER A 182 -35.87 -12.58 10.83
CA SER A 182 -36.43 -11.67 11.83
C SER A 182 -35.42 -11.42 12.94
N THR A 183 -35.24 -10.16 13.31
CA THR A 183 -34.36 -9.76 14.42
C THR A 183 -34.98 -10.08 15.77
N GLY A 184 -34.13 -10.41 16.75
CA GLY A 184 -34.53 -10.68 18.13
C GLY A 184 -33.46 -10.25 19.14
N SER A 185 -33.53 -10.83 20.34
CA SER A 185 -32.52 -10.71 21.41
C SER A 185 -31.78 -12.03 21.68
N THR A 186 -32.00 -13.04 20.85
CA THR A 186 -31.44 -14.38 21.03
C THR A 186 -30.16 -14.55 20.23
N THR A 187 -29.09 -14.93 20.91
CA THR A 187 -27.79 -15.32 20.36
C THR A 187 -27.51 -16.81 20.64
N TYR A 188 -26.34 -17.29 20.21
CA TYR A 188 -25.87 -18.65 20.45
C TYR A 188 -24.40 -18.65 20.88
N GLY A 189 -24.08 -19.54 21.82
CA GLY A 189 -22.72 -19.78 22.28
C GLY A 189 -21.92 -20.68 21.33
N HIS A 190 -20.86 -21.24 21.88
CA HIS A 190 -19.97 -22.17 21.20
C HIS A 190 -20.70 -23.45 20.81
N ARG A 191 -20.49 -23.92 19.57
CA ARG A 191 -21.26 -25.02 18.96
C ARG A 191 -21.28 -26.31 19.79
N PHE A 192 -20.21 -26.57 20.54
CA PHE A 192 -20.07 -27.80 21.33
C PHE A 192 -20.22 -27.58 22.83
N HIS A 193 -19.83 -26.40 23.34
CA HIS A 193 -19.82 -26.14 24.78
C HIS A 193 -21.12 -25.52 25.29
N ALA A 194 -21.79 -24.72 24.46
CA ALA A 194 -23.02 -24.03 24.79
C ALA A 194 -23.89 -23.88 23.53
N PRO A 195 -24.42 -25.00 22.98
CA PRO A 195 -25.20 -24.99 21.73
C PRO A 195 -26.60 -24.37 21.88
N GLU A 196 -27.08 -24.22 23.12
CA GLU A 196 -28.41 -23.71 23.41
C GLU A 196 -28.52 -22.21 23.11
N ALA A 197 -29.76 -21.78 22.85
CA ALA A 197 -30.07 -20.38 22.63
C ALA A 197 -29.87 -19.56 23.92
N ILE A 198 -29.20 -18.41 23.80
CA ILE A 198 -28.90 -17.51 24.91
C ILE A 198 -29.65 -16.20 24.67
N SER A 199 -30.42 -15.74 25.66
CA SER A 199 -31.08 -14.44 25.58
C SER A 199 -30.17 -13.33 26.08
N ILE A 200 -30.07 -12.26 25.32
CA ILE A 200 -29.43 -11.01 25.71
C ILE A 200 -30.52 -10.10 26.28
N ASP A 201 -30.30 -9.60 27.50
CA ASP A 201 -31.23 -8.72 28.20
C ASP A 201 -30.94 -7.23 27.96
N ALA A 202 -29.66 -6.89 27.78
CA ALA A 202 -29.20 -5.55 27.45
C ALA A 202 -27.93 -5.58 26.56
N PRO A 203 -27.77 -4.64 25.61
CA PRO A 203 -26.60 -4.54 24.72
C PRO A 203 -25.24 -4.62 25.42
N GLU A 204 -25.08 -3.92 26.54
CA GLU A 204 -23.85 -3.84 27.32
C GLU A 204 -23.42 -5.19 27.93
N ASN A 205 -24.35 -6.14 28.07
CA ASN A 205 -24.06 -7.46 28.63
C ASN A 205 -23.55 -8.45 27.56
N TYR A 206 -23.54 -8.07 26.28
CA TYR A 206 -23.27 -8.98 25.16
C TYR A 206 -21.98 -9.79 25.32
N GLN A 207 -20.85 -9.12 25.56
CA GLN A 207 -19.54 -9.77 25.67
C GLN A 207 -19.47 -10.69 26.89
N ASN A 208 -19.96 -10.25 28.05
CA ASN A 208 -19.92 -11.03 29.29
C ASN A 208 -20.81 -12.28 29.19
N ILE A 209 -22.03 -12.14 28.64
CA ILE A 209 -22.94 -13.27 28.41
C ILE A 209 -22.28 -14.31 27.49
N LEU A 210 -21.67 -13.86 26.39
CA LEU A 210 -20.99 -14.77 25.46
C LEU A 210 -19.79 -15.47 26.10
N LEU A 211 -19.01 -14.76 26.93
CA LEU A 211 -17.86 -15.35 27.61
C LEU A 211 -18.30 -16.39 28.66
N GLU A 212 -19.16 -15.98 29.59
CA GLU A 212 -19.52 -16.77 30.78
C GLU A 212 -20.47 -17.92 30.46
N SER A 213 -21.54 -17.64 29.71
CA SER A 213 -22.59 -18.62 29.39
C SER A 213 -22.39 -19.24 28.00
N GLY A 214 -21.84 -18.46 27.06
CA GLY A 214 -21.64 -18.91 25.69
C GLY A 214 -20.32 -19.64 25.43
N LYS A 215 -19.32 -19.54 26.32
CA LYS A 215 -17.94 -20.00 26.04
C LYS A 215 -17.42 -19.44 24.71
N VAL A 216 -17.62 -18.13 24.47
CA VAL A 216 -17.16 -17.43 23.26
C VAL A 216 -16.44 -16.15 23.67
N ILE A 217 -15.19 -16.00 23.24
CA ILE A 217 -14.47 -14.74 23.34
C ILE A 217 -14.83 -13.92 22.11
N ALA A 218 -15.75 -12.96 22.27
CA ALA A 218 -16.31 -12.19 21.15
C ALA A 218 -15.34 -11.14 20.60
N ASP A 219 -14.54 -10.53 21.48
CA ASP A 219 -13.54 -9.53 21.12
C ASP A 219 -12.35 -10.19 20.42
N PHE A 220 -12.04 -9.70 19.23
CA PHE A 220 -11.03 -10.29 18.36
C PHE A 220 -9.61 -10.03 18.86
N SER A 221 -9.33 -8.80 19.30
CA SER A 221 -8.02 -8.41 19.84
C SER A 221 -7.74 -9.10 21.17
N GLN A 222 -8.74 -9.13 22.08
CA GLN A 222 -8.64 -9.85 23.35
C GLN A 222 -8.31 -11.33 23.13
N ARG A 223 -8.95 -11.97 22.14
CA ARG A 223 -8.68 -13.37 21.81
C ARG A 223 -7.27 -13.56 21.26
N MET A 224 -6.77 -12.66 20.41
CA MET A 224 -5.37 -12.73 19.93
C MET A 224 -4.38 -12.66 21.10
N ASP A 225 -4.60 -11.75 22.05
CA ASP A 225 -3.73 -11.64 23.23
C ASP A 225 -3.75 -12.90 24.08
N LEU A 226 -4.94 -13.46 24.33
CA LEU A 226 -5.08 -14.72 25.08
C LEU A 226 -4.40 -15.90 24.37
N ILE A 227 -4.49 -15.99 23.04
CA ILE A 227 -3.79 -17.00 22.24
C ILE A 227 -2.28 -16.83 22.36
N ARG A 228 -1.78 -15.59 22.25
CA ARG A 228 -0.35 -15.27 22.35
C ARG A 228 0.21 -15.67 23.71
N ASP A 229 -0.47 -15.29 24.78
CA ASP A 229 -0.07 -15.61 26.15
C ASP A 229 -0.12 -17.12 26.41
N ALA A 230 -1.19 -17.78 25.94
CA ALA A 230 -1.34 -19.23 26.05
C ALA A 230 -0.23 -19.98 25.30
N ALA A 231 0.10 -19.56 24.09
CA ALA A 231 1.18 -20.14 23.29
C ALA A 231 2.54 -19.99 23.99
N ASN A 232 2.87 -18.79 24.46
CA ASN A 232 4.13 -18.55 25.17
C ASN A 232 4.23 -19.36 26.47
N ARG A 233 3.13 -19.47 27.21
CA ARG A 233 3.10 -20.29 28.42
C ARG A 233 3.40 -21.76 28.12
N VAL A 234 2.68 -22.38 27.18
CA VAL A 234 2.91 -23.82 26.88
C VAL A 234 4.24 -24.07 26.17
N ALA A 235 4.79 -23.08 25.45
CA ALA A 235 6.16 -23.15 24.92
C ALA A 235 7.20 -23.20 26.05
N SER A 236 7.02 -22.38 27.10
CA SER A 236 7.95 -22.32 28.23
C SER A 236 7.97 -23.63 29.03
N GLU A 237 6.84 -24.36 29.08
CA GLU A 237 6.74 -25.68 29.73
C GLU A 237 7.62 -26.73 29.05
N VAL A 238 7.95 -26.55 27.76
CA VAL A 238 8.89 -27.40 27.00
C VAL A 238 10.26 -26.74 26.81
N GLY A 239 10.57 -25.70 27.57
CA GLY A 239 11.87 -25.02 27.54
C GLY A 239 12.10 -24.14 26.30
N GLY A 240 11.03 -23.72 25.63
CA GLY A 240 11.08 -22.92 24.41
C GLY A 240 10.26 -21.63 24.45
N ILE A 241 10.22 -20.97 23.29
CA ILE A 241 9.49 -19.75 22.99
C ILE A 241 8.66 -20.03 21.73
N ALA A 242 7.38 -19.65 21.76
CA ALA A 242 6.52 -19.81 20.59
C ALA A 242 6.96 -18.87 19.47
N HIS A 243 7.17 -19.40 18.27
CA HIS A 243 7.40 -18.59 17.08
C HIS A 243 6.06 -18.13 16.51
N ILE A 244 5.64 -16.94 16.95
CA ILE A 244 4.34 -16.35 16.61
C ILE A 244 4.56 -15.30 15.52
N GLU A 245 3.91 -15.50 14.37
CA GLU A 245 3.75 -14.49 13.33
C GLU A 245 2.36 -13.88 13.45
N GLU A 246 2.26 -12.55 13.36
CA GLU A 246 1.00 -11.83 13.59
C GLU A 246 -0.11 -12.26 12.60
N ASP A 247 0.22 -12.48 11.33
CA ASP A 247 -0.76 -12.95 10.33
C ASP A 247 -1.34 -14.32 10.70
N LEU A 248 -0.52 -15.23 11.23
CA LEU A 248 -0.98 -16.55 11.66
C LEU A 248 -1.75 -16.47 12.99
N LEU A 249 -1.35 -15.58 13.90
CA LEU A 249 -2.09 -15.32 15.13
C LEU A 249 -3.50 -14.81 14.83
N GLU A 250 -3.62 -13.86 13.90
CA GLU A 250 -4.90 -13.35 13.41
C GLU A 250 -5.74 -14.50 12.82
N GLU A 251 -5.14 -15.35 11.98
CA GLU A 251 -5.83 -16.48 11.37
C GLU A 251 -6.33 -17.50 12.41
N ILE A 252 -5.51 -17.86 13.41
CA ILE A 252 -5.90 -18.78 14.49
C ILE A 252 -7.01 -18.16 15.35
N ALA A 253 -6.94 -16.86 15.67
CA ALA A 253 -8.02 -16.16 16.36
C ALA A 253 -9.32 -16.16 15.53
N ALA A 254 -9.20 -16.09 14.20
CA ALA A 254 -10.35 -16.12 13.29
C ALA A 254 -10.92 -17.53 13.05
N LEU A 255 -10.21 -18.58 13.49
CA LEU A 255 -10.64 -19.99 13.43
C LEU A 255 -11.27 -20.47 14.75
N ASN A 256 -11.03 -19.77 15.86
CA ASN A 256 -11.44 -20.22 17.20
C ASN A 256 -12.36 -19.21 17.90
N GLU A 257 -13.48 -19.68 18.45
CA GLU A 257 -14.32 -18.91 19.37
C GLU A 257 -13.81 -19.01 20.81
N PHE A 258 -13.22 -20.15 21.18
CA PHE A 258 -12.69 -20.45 22.51
C PHE A 258 -11.40 -21.28 22.41
N PRO A 259 -10.26 -20.63 22.17
CA PRO A 259 -9.00 -21.29 21.87
C PRO A 259 -8.38 -21.94 23.13
N VAL A 260 -8.02 -23.22 23.01
CA VAL A 260 -7.32 -24.00 24.04
C VAL A 260 -5.98 -24.49 23.46
N PRO A 261 -4.82 -24.13 24.05
CA PRO A 261 -3.53 -24.52 23.52
C PRO A 261 -3.27 -26.02 23.74
N ILE A 262 -2.69 -26.66 22.74
CA ILE A 262 -2.23 -28.06 22.78
C ILE A 262 -0.79 -28.10 22.25
N THR A 263 0.13 -28.57 23.07
CA THR A 263 1.51 -28.82 22.65
C THR A 263 1.61 -30.19 21.99
N GLY A 264 2.13 -30.24 20.77
CA GLY A 264 2.43 -31.47 20.04
C GLY A 264 3.92 -31.63 19.78
N ASN A 265 4.32 -32.85 19.46
CA ASN A 265 5.71 -33.23 19.21
C ASN A 265 5.89 -33.81 17.81
N PHE A 266 7.11 -33.74 17.30
CA PHE A 266 7.53 -34.50 16.12
C PHE A 266 8.90 -35.14 16.35
N ASP A 267 9.27 -36.09 15.50
CA ASP A 267 10.56 -36.77 15.61
C ASP A 267 11.72 -35.78 15.39
N ALA A 268 12.65 -35.72 16.35
CA ALA A 268 13.79 -34.82 16.30
C ALA A 268 14.67 -34.99 15.05
N ARG A 269 14.59 -36.13 14.35
CA ARG A 269 15.30 -36.33 13.07
C ARG A 269 14.96 -35.27 12.02
N TYR A 270 13.75 -34.72 12.06
CA TYR A 270 13.31 -33.69 11.12
C TYR A 270 14.05 -32.36 11.29
N LEU A 271 14.68 -32.13 12.45
CA LEU A 271 15.52 -30.94 12.71
C LEU A 271 16.78 -30.89 11.82
N ASN A 272 17.10 -31.97 11.09
CA ASN A 272 18.14 -31.96 10.07
C ASN A 272 17.72 -31.23 8.77
N LEU A 273 16.42 -30.95 8.60
CA LEU A 273 15.92 -30.15 7.49
C LEU A 273 16.16 -28.65 7.77
N PRO A 274 16.26 -27.82 6.72
CA PRO A 274 16.21 -26.39 6.89
C PRO A 274 15.02 -25.95 7.74
N ALA A 275 15.27 -25.11 8.76
CA ALA A 275 14.25 -24.73 9.73
C ALA A 275 13.02 -24.08 9.07
N GLU A 276 13.23 -23.31 7.99
CA GLU A 276 12.18 -22.64 7.25
C GLU A 276 11.23 -23.61 6.54
N VAL A 277 11.70 -24.80 6.14
CA VAL A 277 10.85 -25.86 5.57
C VAL A 277 9.89 -26.39 6.64
N LEU A 278 10.41 -26.66 7.84
CA LEU A 278 9.62 -27.14 8.99
C LEU A 278 8.59 -26.09 9.42
N ILE A 279 9.05 -24.84 9.57
CA ILE A 279 8.20 -23.70 9.94
C ILE A 279 7.07 -23.53 8.92
N THR A 280 7.39 -23.49 7.63
CA THR A 280 6.41 -23.34 6.54
C THR A 280 5.41 -24.49 6.55
N THR A 281 5.87 -25.73 6.73
CA THR A 281 4.98 -26.90 6.78
C THR A 281 4.02 -26.82 7.96
N MET A 282 4.50 -26.44 9.14
CA MET A 282 3.68 -26.29 10.35
C MET A 282 2.67 -25.15 10.24
N GLN A 283 3.10 -23.98 9.77
CA GLN A 283 2.26 -22.78 9.70
C GLN A 283 1.26 -22.85 8.55
N ILE A 284 1.69 -23.15 7.32
CA ILE A 284 0.83 -23.07 6.14
C ILE A 284 -0.16 -24.25 6.10
N ASN A 285 0.32 -25.48 6.30
CA ASN A 285 -0.53 -26.66 6.13
C ASN A 285 -1.39 -26.94 7.35
N GLN A 286 -0.94 -26.56 8.56
CA GLN A 286 -1.59 -26.97 9.80
C GLN A 286 -1.92 -25.84 10.78
N LYS A 287 -1.51 -24.59 10.53
CA LYS A 287 -1.76 -23.45 11.41
C LYS A 287 -1.19 -23.64 12.82
N TYR A 288 0.01 -24.21 12.90
CA TYR A 288 0.70 -24.41 14.17
C TYR A 288 1.77 -23.34 14.39
N PHE A 289 1.99 -22.97 15.64
CA PHE A 289 3.17 -22.20 16.03
C PHE A 289 4.35 -23.14 16.28
N PRO A 290 5.45 -23.02 15.54
CA PRO A 290 6.69 -23.72 15.85
C PRO A 290 7.25 -23.26 17.20
N VAL A 291 7.94 -24.13 17.92
CA VAL A 291 8.63 -23.75 19.16
C VAL A 291 10.13 -23.65 18.91
N LYS A 292 10.72 -22.53 19.32
CA LYS A 292 12.17 -22.28 19.25
C LYS A 292 12.78 -22.32 20.64
N SER A 293 14.04 -22.69 20.73
CA SER A 293 14.85 -22.56 21.93
C SER A 293 15.18 -21.08 22.20
N VAL A 294 15.70 -20.79 23.38
CA VAL A 294 16.19 -19.45 23.75
C VAL A 294 17.37 -18.98 22.88
N THR A 295 18.09 -19.89 22.22
CA THR A 295 19.17 -19.57 21.27
C THR A 295 18.68 -19.31 19.85
N GLY A 296 17.40 -19.60 19.56
CA GLY A 296 16.77 -19.40 18.26
C GLY A 296 16.61 -20.67 17.43
N ASP A 297 17.23 -21.79 17.84
CA ASP A 297 17.13 -23.08 17.14
C ASP A 297 15.74 -23.70 17.31
N LEU A 298 15.26 -24.40 16.29
CA LEU A 298 13.95 -25.06 16.35
C LEU A 298 13.97 -26.27 17.30
N LEU A 299 12.95 -26.38 18.15
CA LEU A 299 12.72 -27.54 19.01
C LEU A 299 11.72 -28.50 18.36
N PRO A 300 11.70 -29.80 18.72
CA PRO A 300 10.80 -30.79 18.14
C PRO A 300 9.35 -30.69 18.68
N HIS A 301 8.88 -29.46 18.88
CA HIS A 301 7.60 -29.12 19.45
C HIS A 301 6.87 -28.07 18.59
N PHE A 302 5.55 -28.16 18.60
CA PHE A 302 4.66 -27.17 18.00
C PHE A 302 3.44 -26.95 18.89
N ILE A 303 2.76 -25.84 18.68
CA ILE A 303 1.55 -25.47 19.42
C ILE A 303 0.41 -25.33 18.43
N THR A 304 -0.69 -26.02 18.71
CA THR A 304 -1.95 -25.85 18.00
C THR A 304 -3.03 -25.38 18.97
N PHE A 305 -4.11 -24.84 18.44
CA PHE A 305 -5.25 -24.41 19.23
C PHE A 305 -6.48 -25.23 18.85
N SER A 306 -7.06 -25.88 19.85
CA SER A 306 -8.38 -26.47 19.72
C SER A 306 -9.44 -25.43 20.04
N ASN A 307 -10.53 -25.43 19.29
CA ASN A 307 -11.72 -24.66 19.64
C ASN A 307 -12.57 -25.37 20.73
N ILE A 308 -12.06 -26.46 21.31
CA ILE A 308 -12.77 -27.29 22.28
C ILE A 308 -11.88 -27.53 23.51
N GLU A 309 -12.42 -27.22 24.68
CA GLU A 309 -11.95 -27.71 25.97
C GLU A 309 -12.28 -29.21 26.12
N SER A 310 -11.38 -30.05 25.62
CA SER A 310 -11.57 -31.51 25.59
C SER A 310 -11.31 -32.16 26.95
N SER A 311 -12.09 -33.18 27.29
CA SER A 311 -11.83 -34.06 28.44
C SER A 311 -10.65 -35.01 28.22
N ASN A 312 -10.19 -35.16 26.97
CA ASN A 312 -8.99 -35.92 26.62
C ASN A 312 -8.09 -35.11 25.66
N PRO A 313 -7.31 -34.14 26.17
CA PRO A 313 -6.39 -33.33 25.36
C PRO A 313 -5.30 -34.16 24.66
N VAL A 314 -4.88 -35.27 25.26
CA VAL A 314 -3.86 -36.18 24.69
C VAL A 314 -4.32 -36.76 23.34
N SER A 315 -5.61 -37.05 23.19
CA SER A 315 -6.14 -37.51 21.90
C SER A 315 -6.05 -36.44 20.82
N ILE A 316 -6.22 -35.16 21.17
CA ILE A 316 -6.08 -34.04 20.23
C ILE A 316 -4.61 -33.89 19.85
N GLN A 317 -3.72 -33.94 20.83
CA GLN A 317 -2.28 -33.93 20.61
C GLN A 317 -1.87 -35.04 19.62
N GLN A 318 -2.15 -36.30 19.92
CA GLN A 318 -1.81 -37.45 19.07
C GLN A 318 -2.43 -37.36 17.67
N GLY A 319 -3.64 -36.82 17.57
CA GLY A 319 -4.30 -36.55 16.28
C GLY A 319 -3.51 -35.57 15.42
N ASN A 320 -3.10 -34.43 15.99
CA ASN A 320 -2.30 -33.42 15.30
C ASN A 320 -0.88 -33.92 14.96
N GLU A 321 -0.24 -34.65 15.88
CA GLU A 321 1.06 -35.29 15.62
C GLU A 321 0.99 -36.28 14.44
N ARG A 322 -0.09 -37.06 14.35
CA ARG A 322 -0.33 -37.98 13.23
C ARG A 322 -0.59 -37.25 11.90
N VAL A 323 -1.16 -36.06 11.93
CA VAL A 323 -1.47 -35.27 10.72
C VAL A 323 -0.23 -34.56 10.18
N ILE A 324 0.64 -34.03 11.04
CA ILE A 324 1.86 -33.34 10.61
C ILE A 324 2.96 -34.30 10.16
N MET A 325 3.04 -35.51 10.74
CA MET A 325 4.13 -36.44 10.47
C MET A 325 4.29 -36.78 8.97
N PRO A 326 3.24 -37.15 8.21
CA PRO A 326 3.37 -37.39 6.78
C PRO A 326 3.90 -36.17 6.01
N ARG A 327 3.51 -34.95 6.40
CA ARG A 327 3.98 -33.72 5.74
C ARG A 327 5.46 -33.46 5.96
N LEU A 328 5.95 -33.72 7.18
CA LEU A 328 7.39 -33.63 7.48
C LEU A 328 8.18 -34.75 6.79
N ALA A 329 7.62 -35.95 6.70
CA ALA A 329 8.21 -37.05 5.94
C ALA A 329 8.31 -36.74 4.45
N ASP A 330 7.29 -36.12 3.85
CA ASP A 330 7.31 -35.67 2.45
C ASP A 330 8.40 -34.61 2.24
N ALA A 331 8.48 -33.61 3.12
CA ALA A 331 9.53 -32.59 3.07
C ALA A 331 10.95 -33.19 3.20
N GLU A 332 11.15 -34.13 4.12
CA GLU A 332 12.41 -34.88 4.27
C GLU A 332 12.75 -35.64 2.99
N PHE A 333 11.77 -36.34 2.43
CA PHE A 333 11.94 -37.07 1.18
C PHE A 333 12.33 -36.13 0.02
N PHE A 334 11.66 -35.00 -0.15
CA PHE A 334 12.00 -34.03 -1.20
C PHE A 334 13.42 -33.50 -1.05
N TRP A 335 13.81 -33.11 0.18
CA TRP A 335 15.15 -32.64 0.49
C TRP A 335 16.22 -33.67 0.12
N ASP A 336 16.02 -34.93 0.51
CA ASP A 336 16.97 -36.01 0.25
C ASP A 336 17.02 -36.39 -1.24
N GLN A 337 15.89 -36.39 -1.94
CA GLN A 337 15.86 -36.64 -3.39
C GLN A 337 16.54 -35.51 -4.16
N ASP A 338 16.27 -34.26 -3.79
CA ASP A 338 16.85 -33.10 -4.46
C ASP A 338 18.37 -33.06 -4.26
N ARG A 339 18.89 -33.44 -3.09
CA ARG A 339 20.34 -33.46 -2.83
C ARG A 339 21.13 -34.55 -3.57
N LYS A 340 20.47 -35.44 -4.31
CA LYS A 340 21.15 -36.45 -5.16
C LYS A 340 21.76 -35.87 -6.42
N TYR A 341 21.35 -34.68 -6.83
CA TYR A 341 21.85 -33.97 -8.00
C TYR A 341 22.26 -32.57 -7.57
N ARG A 342 23.24 -31.98 -8.23
CA ARG A 342 23.66 -30.59 -7.98
C ARG A 342 22.69 -29.60 -8.64
N LEU A 343 22.61 -28.37 -8.15
CA LEU A 343 21.82 -27.30 -8.76
C LEU A 343 22.21 -27.05 -10.21
N GLU A 344 23.50 -27.08 -10.53
CA GLU A 344 23.99 -26.85 -11.89
C GLU A 344 23.42 -27.85 -12.91
N GLU A 345 23.26 -29.11 -12.50
CA GLU A 345 22.68 -30.16 -13.35
C GLU A 345 21.21 -29.92 -13.69
N ARG A 346 20.54 -29.03 -12.95
CA ARG A 346 19.13 -28.66 -13.14
C ARG A 346 18.93 -27.48 -14.08
N VAL A 347 19.96 -26.67 -14.33
CA VAL A 347 19.84 -25.45 -15.14
C VAL A 347 19.24 -25.75 -16.52
N GLY A 348 19.59 -26.88 -17.14
CA GLY A 348 19.04 -27.29 -18.43
C GLY A 348 17.53 -27.59 -18.41
N LYS A 349 16.95 -27.95 -17.25
CA LYS A 349 15.50 -28.18 -17.12
C LYS A 349 14.69 -26.88 -17.19
N LEU A 350 15.33 -25.72 -17.00
CA LEU A 350 14.64 -24.43 -17.09
C LEU A 350 14.15 -24.12 -18.52
N ASP A 351 14.66 -24.82 -19.54
CA ASP A 351 14.18 -24.74 -20.91
C ASP A 351 12.73 -25.24 -21.06
N THR A 352 12.26 -26.12 -20.17
CA THR A 352 10.89 -26.65 -20.23
C THR A 352 9.86 -25.72 -19.59
N ILE A 353 10.30 -24.69 -18.87
CA ILE A 353 9.41 -23.73 -18.18
C ILE A 353 9.27 -22.48 -19.05
N VAL A 354 8.05 -22.23 -19.53
CA VAL A 354 7.75 -21.01 -20.28
C VAL A 354 7.73 -19.82 -19.33
N PHE A 355 8.61 -18.85 -19.52
CA PHE A 355 8.57 -17.59 -18.78
C PHE A 355 7.45 -16.70 -19.31
N GLN A 356 7.43 -16.46 -20.63
CA GLN A 356 6.39 -15.72 -21.31
C GLN A 356 6.43 -16.05 -22.81
N LYS A 357 5.26 -16.19 -23.45
CA LYS A 357 5.13 -16.69 -24.85
C LYS A 357 6.06 -16.02 -25.89
N LYS A 358 6.28 -14.70 -25.80
CA LYS A 358 7.18 -13.93 -26.68
C LYS A 358 8.63 -13.90 -26.17
N LEU A 359 8.85 -14.05 -24.87
CA LEU A 359 10.16 -13.86 -24.24
C LEU A 359 10.94 -15.18 -24.02
N GLY A 360 10.31 -16.32 -24.31
CA GLY A 360 10.95 -17.63 -24.29
C GLY A 360 10.80 -18.38 -22.96
N SER A 361 11.76 -19.27 -22.73
CA SER A 361 11.83 -20.10 -21.52
C SER A 361 12.45 -19.35 -20.34
N LEU A 362 12.41 -19.96 -19.16
CA LEU A 362 13.12 -19.45 -18.00
C LEU A 362 14.64 -19.58 -18.14
N ALA A 363 15.12 -20.56 -18.92
CA ALA A 363 16.52 -20.64 -19.32
C ALA A 363 16.93 -19.45 -20.22
N ASP A 364 16.08 -19.05 -21.17
CA ASP A 364 16.33 -17.85 -22.00
C ASP A 364 16.43 -16.59 -21.13
N LYS A 365 15.52 -16.45 -20.17
CA LYS A 365 15.59 -15.38 -19.17
C LYS A 365 16.88 -15.43 -18.35
N SER A 366 17.25 -16.61 -17.85
CA SER A 366 18.45 -16.76 -17.01
C SER A 366 19.72 -16.36 -17.76
N LYS A 367 19.84 -16.70 -19.06
CA LYS A 367 20.96 -16.28 -19.91
C LYS A 367 21.02 -14.76 -20.12
N ARG A 368 19.88 -14.09 -20.29
CA ARG A 368 19.83 -12.63 -20.41
C ARG A 368 20.21 -11.95 -19.08
N VAL A 369 19.69 -12.47 -17.97
CA VAL A 369 20.03 -11.99 -16.62
C VAL A 369 21.51 -12.16 -16.33
N GLU A 370 22.12 -13.30 -16.70
CA GLU A 370 23.57 -13.54 -16.54
C GLU A 370 24.41 -12.45 -17.24
N LYS A 371 24.12 -12.15 -18.51
CA LYS A 371 24.81 -11.09 -19.26
C LYS A 371 24.58 -9.69 -18.68
N LEU A 372 23.34 -9.39 -18.30
CA LEU A 372 23.02 -8.08 -17.72
C LEU A 372 23.68 -7.91 -16.34
N ALA A 373 23.74 -8.98 -15.56
CA ALA A 373 24.39 -8.98 -14.26
C ALA A 373 25.92 -8.79 -14.42
N GLU A 374 26.55 -9.44 -15.40
CA GLU A 374 27.95 -9.20 -15.77
C GLU A 374 28.18 -7.71 -16.14
N PHE A 375 27.35 -7.16 -17.02
CA PHE A 375 27.44 -5.75 -17.41
C PHE A 375 27.33 -4.79 -16.22
N ILE A 376 26.40 -5.06 -15.29
CA ILE A 376 26.23 -4.25 -14.08
C ILE A 376 27.43 -4.43 -13.13
N ALA A 377 27.92 -5.64 -12.95
CA ALA A 377 29.07 -5.93 -12.10
C ALA A 377 30.31 -5.17 -12.57
N ASP A 378 30.60 -5.18 -13.87
CA ASP A 378 31.70 -4.44 -14.47
C ASP A 378 31.57 -2.93 -14.23
N SER A 379 30.35 -2.38 -14.38
CA SER A 379 30.07 -0.96 -14.15
C SER A 379 30.28 -0.53 -12.69
N LEU A 380 30.15 -1.47 -11.75
CA LEU A 380 30.33 -1.28 -10.31
C LEU A 380 31.68 -1.79 -9.80
N GLN A 381 32.56 -2.28 -10.68
CA GLN A 381 33.85 -2.90 -10.34
C GLN A 381 33.72 -4.05 -9.33
N GLN A 382 32.66 -4.86 -9.46
CA GLN A 382 32.41 -6.05 -8.65
C GLN A 382 32.94 -7.33 -9.34
N ASP A 383 33.03 -8.44 -8.62
CA ASP A 383 33.49 -9.71 -9.17
C ASP A 383 32.44 -10.33 -10.12
N SER A 384 32.62 -10.11 -11.42
CA SER A 384 31.75 -10.61 -12.48
C SER A 384 31.66 -12.14 -12.52
N HIS A 385 32.66 -12.88 -12.02
CA HIS A 385 32.60 -14.35 -11.95
C HIS A 385 31.61 -14.82 -10.87
N LEU A 386 31.59 -14.18 -9.70
CA LEU A 386 30.61 -14.51 -8.65
C LEU A 386 29.19 -14.22 -9.11
N VAL A 387 29.00 -13.06 -9.75
CA VAL A 387 27.70 -12.61 -10.24
C VAL A 387 27.15 -13.51 -11.34
N THR A 388 27.96 -13.84 -12.35
CA THR A 388 27.55 -14.75 -13.43
C THR A 388 27.26 -16.15 -12.90
N ARG A 389 28.09 -16.67 -11.97
CA ARG A 389 27.82 -17.96 -11.32
C ARG A 389 26.49 -17.97 -10.56
N ALA A 390 26.22 -16.93 -9.78
CA ALA A 390 24.96 -16.79 -9.05
C ALA A 390 23.76 -16.67 -10.02
N ALA A 391 23.88 -15.84 -11.07
CA ALA A 391 22.83 -15.65 -12.07
C ALA A 391 22.47 -16.96 -12.79
N ARG A 392 23.47 -17.77 -13.14
CA ARG A 392 23.28 -19.06 -13.81
C ARG A 392 22.53 -20.07 -12.95
N LEU A 393 22.79 -20.08 -11.64
CA LEU A 393 22.14 -21.00 -10.68
C LEU A 393 20.83 -20.46 -10.12
N ALA A 394 20.58 -19.15 -10.27
CA ALA A 394 19.52 -18.40 -9.60
C ALA A 394 18.14 -19.07 -9.65
N LYS A 395 17.74 -19.63 -10.80
CA LYS A 395 16.41 -20.23 -10.98
C LYS A 395 16.39 -21.75 -10.93
N ALA A 396 17.54 -22.39 -10.68
CA ALA A 396 17.68 -23.84 -10.76
C ALA A 396 16.88 -24.59 -9.68
N ASP A 397 16.54 -23.91 -8.58
CA ASP A 397 15.72 -24.48 -7.52
C ASP A 397 14.24 -24.63 -7.89
N LEU A 398 13.74 -23.88 -8.87
CA LEU A 398 12.33 -23.95 -9.31
C LEU A 398 11.92 -25.30 -9.90
N VAL A 399 12.89 -26.14 -10.26
CA VAL A 399 12.67 -27.51 -10.78
C VAL A 399 13.04 -28.59 -9.75
N THR A 400 13.14 -28.21 -8.48
CA THR A 400 13.33 -29.13 -7.35
C THR A 400 11.97 -29.54 -6.80
N ASN A 401 11.89 -30.77 -6.27
CA ASN A 401 10.62 -31.26 -5.71
C ASN A 401 10.20 -30.39 -4.51
N MET A 402 11.17 -29.93 -3.71
CA MET A 402 10.90 -29.05 -2.57
C MET A 402 10.20 -27.75 -3.00
N VAL A 403 10.67 -27.07 -4.05
CA VAL A 403 10.06 -25.81 -4.49
C VAL A 403 8.76 -26.05 -5.28
N GLU A 404 8.62 -27.21 -5.94
CA GLU A 404 7.35 -27.60 -6.55
C GLU A 404 6.24 -27.76 -5.50
N GLU A 405 6.52 -28.38 -4.35
CA GLU A 405 5.58 -28.47 -3.23
C GLU A 405 5.45 -27.14 -2.46
N PHE A 406 6.57 -26.46 -2.20
CA PHE A 406 6.65 -25.25 -1.37
C PHE A 406 7.17 -24.05 -2.17
N GLY A 407 6.35 -23.57 -3.12
CA GLY A 407 6.74 -22.47 -4.02
C GLY A 407 7.13 -21.15 -3.34
N SER A 408 6.75 -20.95 -2.07
CA SER A 408 7.18 -19.80 -1.25
C SER A 408 8.64 -19.85 -0.83
N LEU A 409 9.27 -21.03 -0.86
CA LEU A 409 10.67 -21.26 -0.44
C LEU A 409 11.69 -21.11 -1.58
N GLN A 410 11.24 -20.68 -2.77
CA GLN A 410 12.15 -20.38 -3.89
C GLN A 410 13.20 -19.32 -3.50
N GLY A 411 14.38 -19.40 -4.10
CA GLY A 411 15.57 -18.64 -3.75
C GLY A 411 16.23 -19.13 -2.46
N LEU A 412 15.46 -19.28 -1.38
CA LEU A 412 15.95 -19.79 -0.09
C LEU A 412 16.43 -21.24 -0.21
N MET A 413 15.63 -22.12 -0.84
CA MET A 413 16.07 -23.49 -1.11
C MET A 413 17.26 -23.51 -2.09
N GLY A 414 17.27 -22.63 -3.08
CA GLY A 414 18.44 -22.41 -3.94
C GLY A 414 19.72 -22.11 -3.15
N ARG A 415 19.66 -21.24 -2.13
CA ARG A 415 20.80 -20.99 -1.22
C ARG A 415 21.23 -22.25 -0.49
N TYR A 416 20.30 -22.99 0.11
CA TYR A 416 20.60 -24.21 0.85
C TYR A 416 21.24 -25.29 -0.03
N TYR A 417 20.71 -25.51 -1.23
CA TYR A 417 21.26 -26.47 -2.18
C TYR A 417 22.64 -26.02 -2.70
N ALA A 418 22.83 -24.75 -3.00
CA ALA A 418 24.13 -24.22 -3.43
C ALA A 418 25.21 -24.43 -2.36
N LEU A 419 24.89 -24.18 -1.09
CA LEU A 419 25.79 -24.45 0.03
C LEU A 419 26.10 -25.95 0.16
N ALA A 420 25.09 -26.81 0.04
CA ALA A 420 25.27 -28.27 0.07
C ALA A 420 26.14 -28.78 -1.09
N ASP A 421 26.08 -28.12 -2.25
CA ASP A 421 26.88 -28.42 -3.45
C ASP A 421 28.31 -27.86 -3.41
N GLY A 422 28.67 -27.12 -2.35
CA GLY A 422 29.99 -26.52 -2.14
C GLY A 422 30.22 -25.20 -2.88
N GLU A 423 29.17 -24.49 -3.30
CA GLU A 423 29.30 -23.14 -3.86
C GLU A 423 29.83 -22.15 -2.80
N LYS A 424 30.42 -21.05 -3.27
CA LYS A 424 30.86 -19.97 -2.38
C LYS A 424 29.65 -19.39 -1.62
N PRO A 425 29.77 -19.07 -0.31
CA PRO A 425 28.66 -18.52 0.47
C PRO A 425 28.01 -17.28 -0.15
N GLU A 426 28.79 -16.40 -0.78
CA GLU A 426 28.26 -15.21 -1.44
C GLU A 426 27.40 -15.54 -2.68
N VAL A 427 27.77 -16.57 -3.46
CA VAL A 427 26.97 -17.06 -4.60
C VAL A 427 25.65 -17.62 -4.08
N ALA A 428 25.69 -18.46 -3.05
CA ALA A 428 24.50 -19.03 -2.45
C ALA A 428 23.57 -17.96 -1.87
N GLN A 429 24.13 -16.96 -1.18
CA GLN A 429 23.38 -15.83 -0.65
C GLN A 429 22.72 -15.02 -1.78
N ALA A 430 23.44 -14.75 -2.88
CA ALA A 430 22.90 -14.02 -4.02
C ALA A 430 21.71 -14.74 -4.70
N ILE A 431 21.72 -16.08 -4.73
CA ILE A 431 20.60 -16.88 -5.25
C ILE A 431 19.32 -16.62 -4.45
N GLU A 432 19.40 -16.44 -3.12
CA GLU A 432 18.23 -16.01 -2.36
C GLU A 432 17.91 -14.53 -2.59
N GLU A 433 18.93 -13.67 -2.55
CA GLU A 433 18.80 -12.22 -2.59
C GLU A 433 18.27 -11.68 -3.92
N GLN A 434 18.31 -12.44 -5.02
CA GLN A 434 17.72 -12.03 -6.30
C GLN A 434 16.24 -11.59 -6.17
N TYR A 435 15.52 -12.16 -5.20
CA TYR A 435 14.10 -11.89 -4.94
C TYR A 435 13.89 -10.64 -4.06
N TYR A 436 14.95 -10.05 -3.52
CA TYR A 436 14.87 -8.92 -2.60
C TYR A 436 14.70 -7.61 -3.35
N PRO A 437 13.94 -6.64 -2.80
CA PRO A 437 13.04 -6.79 -1.64
C PRO A 437 11.83 -7.66 -1.96
N LYS A 438 11.52 -8.65 -1.10
CA LYS A 438 10.42 -9.63 -1.30
C LYS A 438 9.04 -8.96 -1.22
N GLN A 439 8.91 -7.96 -0.36
CA GLN A 439 7.67 -7.23 -0.08
C GLN A 439 7.93 -5.72 0.09
N SER A 440 6.86 -4.91 0.08
CA SER A 440 6.97 -3.48 0.37
C SER A 440 7.57 -3.27 1.75
N GLY A 441 8.49 -2.31 1.90
CA GLY A 441 9.18 -2.04 3.17
C GLY A 441 10.23 -3.08 3.61
N SER A 442 10.27 -4.27 3.00
CA SER A 442 11.29 -5.28 3.34
C SER A 442 12.70 -4.84 2.93
N ALA A 443 13.72 -5.46 3.53
CA ALA A 443 15.13 -5.19 3.26
C ALA A 443 15.51 -5.44 1.79
N THR A 444 16.47 -4.67 1.30
CA THR A 444 17.11 -4.89 -0.01
C THR A 444 18.22 -5.95 0.11
N ALA A 445 18.75 -6.39 -1.04
CA ALA A 445 19.88 -7.33 -1.06
C ALA A 445 21.12 -6.73 -0.36
N VAL A 446 21.80 -7.53 0.46
CA VAL A 446 22.92 -7.05 1.29
C VAL A 446 24.27 -7.37 0.64
N SER A 447 24.43 -8.56 0.04
CA SER A 447 25.68 -8.91 -0.63
C SER A 447 25.85 -8.13 -1.93
N ALA A 448 27.09 -7.78 -2.30
CA ALA A 448 27.36 -7.09 -3.55
C ALA A 448 26.89 -7.92 -4.76
N THR A 449 27.18 -9.23 -4.74
CA THR A 449 26.71 -10.18 -5.76
C THR A 449 25.16 -10.23 -5.83
N GLY A 450 24.49 -10.27 -4.68
CA GLY A 450 23.03 -10.29 -4.59
C GLY A 450 22.38 -8.98 -5.03
N GLN A 451 22.97 -7.82 -4.73
CA GLN A 451 22.51 -6.52 -5.22
C GLN A 451 22.51 -6.46 -6.74
N VAL A 452 23.63 -6.87 -7.37
CA VAL A 452 23.74 -6.91 -8.82
C VAL A 452 22.71 -7.86 -9.43
N LEU A 453 22.60 -9.08 -8.91
CA LEU A 453 21.66 -10.08 -9.43
C LEU A 453 20.19 -9.64 -9.25
N ALA A 454 19.84 -9.07 -8.09
CA ALA A 454 18.50 -8.57 -7.81
C ALA A 454 18.08 -7.41 -8.73
N ILE A 455 19.03 -6.56 -9.11
CA ILE A 455 18.81 -5.47 -10.08
C ILE A 455 18.66 -6.05 -11.49
N ALA A 456 19.58 -6.92 -11.91
CA ALA A 456 19.56 -7.52 -13.24
C ALA A 456 18.26 -8.31 -13.50
N GLU A 457 17.83 -9.15 -12.55
CA GLU A 457 16.61 -9.93 -12.67
C GLU A 457 15.38 -9.04 -12.94
N LYS A 458 15.25 -7.98 -12.15
CA LYS A 458 14.11 -7.08 -12.21
C LYS A 458 14.15 -6.20 -13.47
N ILE A 459 15.32 -5.73 -13.89
CA ILE A 459 15.48 -4.98 -15.14
C ILE A 459 15.15 -5.87 -16.35
N ASP A 460 15.59 -7.13 -16.40
CA ASP A 460 15.21 -8.07 -17.47
C ASP A 460 13.69 -8.28 -17.50
N THR A 461 13.06 -8.50 -16.34
CA THR A 461 11.59 -8.63 -16.26
C THR A 461 10.90 -7.36 -16.77
N LEU A 462 11.31 -6.18 -16.31
CA LEU A 462 10.73 -4.90 -16.72
C LEU A 462 10.85 -4.68 -18.23
N THR A 463 12.05 -4.81 -18.77
CA THR A 463 12.33 -4.59 -20.20
C THR A 463 11.65 -5.64 -21.08
N GLY A 464 11.62 -6.91 -20.66
CA GLY A 464 10.94 -7.99 -21.36
C GLY A 464 9.44 -7.79 -21.42
N ILE A 465 8.79 -7.51 -20.29
CA ILE A 465 7.32 -7.35 -20.26
C ILE A 465 6.88 -6.08 -21.00
N PHE A 466 7.64 -4.99 -20.92
CA PHE A 466 7.38 -3.78 -21.71
C PHE A 466 7.57 -4.03 -23.21
N SER A 467 8.66 -4.68 -23.64
CA SER A 467 8.90 -5.01 -25.05
C SER A 467 7.86 -6.01 -25.60
N ALA A 468 7.26 -6.84 -24.75
CA ALA A 468 6.15 -7.72 -25.13
C ALA A 468 4.81 -6.99 -25.32
N GLY A 469 4.72 -5.71 -24.91
CA GLY A 469 3.51 -4.89 -24.96
C GLY A 469 2.54 -5.11 -23.80
N LEU A 470 3.02 -5.68 -22.67
CA LEU A 470 2.20 -6.09 -21.53
C LEU A 470 2.28 -5.08 -20.38
N ILE A 471 2.07 -3.80 -20.70
CA ILE A 471 2.21 -2.69 -19.76
C ILE A 471 1.01 -2.69 -18.79
N PRO A 472 1.24 -2.56 -17.46
CA PRO A 472 0.16 -2.47 -16.47
C PRO A 472 -0.81 -1.31 -16.77
N SER A 473 -2.11 -1.54 -16.61
CA SER A 473 -3.15 -0.51 -16.78
C SER A 473 -4.12 -0.50 -15.59
N GLY A 474 -4.48 0.70 -15.13
CA GLY A 474 -5.27 0.88 -13.90
C GLY A 474 -4.63 0.17 -12.71
N ASP A 475 -5.43 -0.51 -11.89
CA ASP A 475 -4.91 -1.23 -10.71
C ASP A 475 -4.31 -2.61 -11.04
N LYS A 476 -4.43 -3.09 -12.29
CA LYS A 476 -3.95 -4.42 -12.67
C LYS A 476 -2.46 -4.42 -12.99
N ASP A 477 -1.69 -5.21 -12.25
CA ASP A 477 -0.26 -5.45 -12.48
C ASP A 477 0.07 -6.94 -12.33
N PRO A 478 -0.25 -7.76 -13.36
CA PRO A 478 -0.15 -9.23 -13.26
C PRO A 478 1.30 -9.74 -13.16
N TYR A 479 2.29 -8.95 -13.57
CA TYR A 479 3.72 -9.28 -13.49
C TYR A 479 4.44 -8.54 -12.35
N ALA A 480 3.69 -7.86 -11.47
CA ALA A 480 4.22 -7.07 -10.35
C ALA A 480 5.31 -6.06 -10.76
N LEU A 481 5.21 -5.44 -11.94
CA LEU A 481 6.21 -4.53 -12.49
C LEU A 481 6.40 -3.27 -11.62
N ARG A 482 5.35 -2.78 -10.97
CA ARG A 482 5.46 -1.64 -10.05
C ARG A 482 6.35 -1.98 -8.85
N ARG A 483 6.20 -3.19 -8.33
CA ARG A 483 7.03 -3.71 -7.23
C ARG A 483 8.47 -3.94 -7.71
N ALA A 484 8.65 -4.51 -8.90
CA ALA A 484 9.97 -4.73 -9.48
C ALA A 484 10.72 -3.39 -9.70
N ALA A 485 10.06 -2.40 -10.28
CA ALA A 485 10.61 -1.06 -10.50
C ALA A 485 11.04 -0.38 -9.19
N LEU A 486 10.17 -0.40 -8.17
CA LEU A 486 10.53 0.14 -6.86
C LEU A 486 11.67 -0.67 -6.21
N GLY A 487 11.69 -1.98 -6.36
CA GLY A 487 12.76 -2.85 -5.85
C GLY A 487 14.13 -2.53 -6.45
N VAL A 488 14.21 -2.26 -7.76
CA VAL A 488 15.43 -1.80 -8.43
C VAL A 488 15.90 -0.48 -7.82
N LEU A 489 15.00 0.51 -7.75
CA LEU A 489 15.32 1.85 -7.24
C LEU A 489 15.78 1.82 -5.79
N ARG A 490 15.08 1.10 -4.92
CA ARG A 490 15.46 0.94 -3.50
C ARG A 490 16.82 0.26 -3.37
N THR A 491 17.06 -0.82 -4.11
CA THR A 491 18.35 -1.52 -4.05
C THR A 491 19.50 -0.58 -4.46
N ILE A 492 19.30 0.26 -5.48
CA ILE A 492 20.31 1.25 -5.91
C ILE A 492 20.49 2.37 -4.87
N ILE A 493 19.41 2.97 -4.40
CA ILE A 493 19.45 4.17 -3.54
C ILE A 493 19.91 3.83 -2.12
N GLU A 494 19.31 2.82 -1.50
CA GLU A 494 19.59 2.46 -0.10
C GLU A 494 21.02 1.94 0.06
N ASN A 495 21.55 1.24 -0.95
CA ASN A 495 22.92 0.75 -0.99
C ASN A 495 23.90 1.70 -1.69
N ARG A 496 23.46 2.91 -2.08
CA ARG A 496 24.31 3.99 -2.63
C ARG A 496 25.09 3.57 -3.89
N LEU A 497 24.46 2.80 -4.76
CA LEU A 497 25.12 2.24 -5.95
C LEU A 497 25.19 3.28 -7.08
N GLU A 498 26.39 3.48 -7.63
CA GLU A 498 26.67 4.47 -8.69
C GLU A 498 26.30 3.98 -10.10
N ILE A 499 25.11 3.39 -10.25
CA ILE A 499 24.63 2.75 -11.49
C ILE A 499 23.90 3.76 -12.38
N ASN A 500 24.21 3.75 -13.68
CA ASN A 500 23.40 4.38 -14.70
C ASN A 500 22.28 3.44 -15.15
N LEU A 501 21.07 3.67 -14.62
CA LEU A 501 19.90 2.83 -14.88
C LEU A 501 19.48 2.85 -16.35
N MET A 502 19.66 3.99 -17.03
CA MET A 502 19.31 4.11 -18.44
C MET A 502 20.20 3.17 -19.30
N THR A 503 21.50 3.11 -19.02
CA THR A 503 22.40 2.18 -19.73
C THR A 503 22.09 0.72 -19.46
N CYS A 504 21.67 0.36 -18.25
CA CYS A 504 21.23 -1.01 -17.94
C CYS A 504 19.95 -1.39 -18.70
N ILE A 505 18.99 -0.45 -18.78
CA ILE A 505 17.78 -0.63 -19.58
C ILE A 505 18.12 -0.80 -21.07
N ASP A 506 19.04 0.02 -21.59
CA ASP A 506 19.46 -0.03 -22.99
C ASP A 506 20.12 -1.36 -23.34
N PHE A 507 21.05 -1.81 -22.48
CA PHE A 507 21.68 -3.12 -22.63
C PHE A 507 20.64 -4.25 -22.63
N SER A 508 19.73 -4.24 -21.64
CA SER A 508 18.71 -5.29 -21.51
C SER A 508 17.73 -5.31 -22.68
N LEU A 509 17.33 -4.15 -23.22
CA LEU A 509 16.44 -4.08 -24.38
C LEU A 509 17.07 -4.69 -25.64
N GLN A 510 18.39 -4.61 -25.80
CA GLN A 510 19.11 -5.16 -26.96
C GLN A 510 19.17 -6.70 -26.96
N GLU A 511 18.93 -7.34 -25.83
CA GLU A 511 18.98 -8.80 -25.70
C GLU A 511 17.70 -9.50 -26.21
N PHE A 512 16.61 -8.75 -26.45
CA PHE A 512 15.37 -9.30 -26.98
C PHE A 512 15.39 -9.39 -28.51
N LYS A 513 14.99 -10.55 -29.04
CA LYS A 513 15.04 -10.85 -30.48
C LYS A 513 13.71 -10.69 -31.22
N HIS A 514 12.61 -10.47 -30.49
CA HIS A 514 11.30 -10.24 -31.11
C HIS A 514 11.15 -8.77 -31.55
N GLU A 515 10.19 -8.51 -32.42
CA GLU A 515 9.93 -7.15 -32.94
C GLU A 515 9.18 -6.28 -31.92
N PHE A 516 9.71 -5.08 -31.65
CA PHE A 516 9.07 -4.03 -30.86
C PHE A 516 9.69 -2.66 -31.17
N ASP A 517 9.00 -1.57 -30.80
CA ASP A 517 9.53 -0.21 -30.93
C ASP A 517 10.47 0.11 -29.76
N LEU A 518 11.78 0.06 -30.01
CA LEU A 518 12.83 0.24 -29.00
C LEU A 518 12.74 1.62 -28.33
N GLU A 519 12.68 2.69 -29.11
CA GLU A 519 12.67 4.07 -28.60
C GLU A 519 11.43 4.38 -27.77
N LYS A 520 10.26 3.96 -28.24
CA LYS A 520 9.01 4.13 -27.49
C LYS A 520 9.03 3.32 -26.20
N THR A 521 9.47 2.06 -26.27
CA THR A 521 9.54 1.17 -25.10
C THR A 521 10.49 1.72 -24.05
N ARG A 522 11.69 2.16 -24.46
CA ARG A 522 12.70 2.80 -23.61
C ARG A 522 12.12 4.01 -22.86
N LYS A 523 11.49 4.94 -23.57
CA LYS A 523 10.90 6.16 -22.97
C LYS A 523 9.80 5.83 -21.96
N LEU A 524 8.89 4.93 -22.31
CA LEU A 524 7.81 4.51 -21.42
C LEU A 524 8.34 3.82 -20.16
N LEU A 525 9.36 2.97 -20.30
CA LEU A 525 9.92 2.24 -19.17
C LEU A 525 10.68 3.17 -18.22
N ILE A 526 11.53 4.07 -18.72
CA ILE A 526 12.26 5.02 -17.88
C ILE A 526 11.27 5.87 -17.07
N ALA A 527 10.24 6.42 -17.72
CA ALA A 527 9.20 7.18 -17.03
C ALA A 527 8.50 6.33 -15.97
N PHE A 528 8.08 5.11 -16.32
CA PHE A 528 7.40 4.19 -15.42
C PHE A 528 8.23 3.86 -14.16
N VAL A 529 9.53 3.62 -14.32
CA VAL A 529 10.41 3.29 -13.20
C VAL A 529 10.59 4.52 -12.30
N TYR A 530 11.01 5.67 -12.84
CA TYR A 530 11.27 6.86 -12.02
C TYR A 530 10.00 7.42 -11.36
N GLU A 531 8.82 7.28 -11.95
CA GLU A 531 7.57 7.67 -11.30
C GLU A 531 7.32 6.94 -9.97
N ARG A 532 7.93 5.76 -9.75
CA ARG A 532 7.83 5.04 -8.47
C ARG A 532 8.55 5.76 -7.33
N LEU A 533 9.57 6.56 -7.66
CA LEU A 533 10.26 7.38 -6.65
C LEU A 533 9.31 8.41 -6.03
N LYS A 534 8.21 8.81 -6.67
CA LYS A 534 7.27 9.77 -6.07
C LYS A 534 6.72 9.27 -4.73
N GLY A 535 6.20 8.05 -4.69
CA GLY A 535 5.66 7.46 -3.46
C GLY A 535 6.75 7.27 -2.41
N TYR A 536 7.89 6.72 -2.83
CA TYR A 536 9.07 6.55 -1.97
C TYR A 536 9.55 7.87 -1.35
N SER A 537 9.65 8.94 -2.13
CA SER A 537 10.06 10.27 -1.66
C SER A 537 9.07 10.85 -0.65
N LEU A 538 7.76 10.74 -0.89
CA LEU A 538 6.74 11.22 0.05
C LEU A 538 6.81 10.47 1.39
N GLU A 539 7.01 9.15 1.36
CA GLU A 539 7.18 8.32 2.57
C GLU A 539 8.44 8.71 3.37
N HIS A 540 9.47 9.25 2.72
CA HIS A 540 10.72 9.71 3.35
C HIS A 540 10.73 11.21 3.69
N GLY A 541 9.56 11.86 3.69
CA GLY A 541 9.41 13.25 4.16
C GLY A 541 9.74 14.34 3.14
N TYR A 542 9.93 13.98 1.87
CA TYR A 542 10.01 14.97 0.79
C TYR A 542 8.62 15.38 0.32
N THR A 543 8.49 16.57 -0.26
CA THR A 543 7.22 17.06 -0.80
C THR A 543 7.07 16.74 -2.31
N ALA A 544 5.84 16.85 -2.82
CA ALA A 544 5.55 16.53 -4.22
C ALA A 544 6.22 17.50 -5.22
N ASP A 545 6.41 18.76 -4.83
CA ASP A 545 7.09 19.79 -5.60
C ASP A 545 8.63 19.63 -5.58
N GLU A 546 9.22 19.22 -4.46
CA GLU A 546 10.66 18.84 -4.39
C GLU A 546 10.97 17.68 -5.33
N PHE A 547 10.13 16.63 -5.30
CA PHE A 547 10.21 15.53 -6.25
C PHE A 547 10.10 16.02 -7.70
N SER A 548 9.13 16.90 -7.98
CA SER A 548 8.89 17.41 -9.34
C SER A 548 10.05 18.25 -9.86
N ALA A 549 10.76 18.97 -8.99
CA ALA A 549 11.94 19.77 -9.33
C ALA A 549 13.08 18.89 -9.82
N VAL A 550 13.38 17.78 -9.14
CA VAL A 550 14.45 16.86 -9.54
C VAL A 550 14.03 15.96 -10.71
N PHE A 551 12.77 15.50 -10.71
CA PHE A 551 12.22 14.65 -11.77
C PHE A 551 12.21 15.34 -13.14
N ALA A 552 12.10 16.67 -13.19
CA ALA A 552 12.21 17.44 -14.43
C ALA A 552 13.58 17.27 -15.12
N ILE A 553 14.65 17.00 -14.36
CA ILE A 553 16.00 16.77 -14.89
C ILE A 553 16.20 15.31 -15.30
N LEU A 554 15.53 14.39 -14.61
CA LEU A 554 15.59 12.94 -14.85
C LEU A 554 17.04 12.41 -14.91
N PRO A 555 17.84 12.58 -13.83
CA PRO A 555 19.23 12.13 -13.79
C PRO A 555 19.34 10.62 -14.05
N ALA A 556 20.31 10.20 -14.86
CA ALA A 556 20.47 8.81 -15.32
C ALA A 556 20.79 7.81 -14.18
N LYS A 557 21.29 8.29 -13.04
CA LYS A 557 21.60 7.48 -11.87
C LYS A 557 20.55 7.70 -10.76
N PRO A 558 19.86 6.65 -10.29
CA PRO A 558 18.89 6.79 -9.20
C PRO A 558 19.49 7.28 -7.87
N TYR A 559 20.71 6.88 -7.52
CA TYR A 559 21.35 7.40 -6.32
C TYR A 559 21.66 8.90 -6.42
N ASP A 560 21.99 9.37 -7.62
CA ASP A 560 22.19 10.79 -7.90
C ASP A 560 20.89 11.60 -7.77
N PHE A 561 19.77 11.02 -8.20
CA PHE A 561 18.43 11.58 -7.95
C PHE A 561 18.22 11.86 -6.46
N GLN A 562 18.56 10.89 -5.60
CA GLN A 562 18.42 11.03 -4.14
C GLN A 562 19.30 12.16 -3.59
N ARG A 563 20.56 12.29 -4.06
CA ARG A 563 21.45 13.38 -3.65
C ARG A 563 20.89 14.75 -4.02
N ARG A 564 20.36 14.90 -5.23
CA ARG A 564 19.72 16.14 -5.70
C ARG A 564 18.47 16.45 -4.88
N LEU A 565 17.66 15.44 -4.58
CA LEU A 565 16.45 15.61 -3.77
C LEU A 565 16.79 16.11 -2.36
N GLN A 566 17.81 15.51 -1.72
CA GLN A 566 18.30 15.99 -0.43
C GLN A 566 18.82 17.44 -0.50
N ALA A 567 19.55 17.79 -1.56
CA ALA A 567 20.06 19.14 -1.75
C ALA A 567 18.93 20.16 -1.95
N VAL A 568 17.88 19.80 -2.70
CA VAL A 568 16.70 20.65 -2.90
C VAL A 568 15.93 20.86 -1.59
N GLN A 569 15.74 19.80 -0.80
CA GLN A 569 15.11 19.89 0.52
C GLN A 569 15.91 20.83 1.44
N ASN A 570 17.24 20.70 1.45
CA ASN A 570 18.12 21.58 2.24
C ASN A 570 18.07 23.02 1.73
N PHE A 571 18.11 23.24 0.42
CA PHE A 571 17.97 24.56 -0.20
C PHE A 571 16.67 25.24 0.22
N ARG A 572 15.55 24.51 0.32
CA ARG A 572 14.26 25.05 0.74
C ARG A 572 14.27 25.66 2.15
N THR A 573 15.18 25.23 3.01
CA THR A 573 15.32 25.78 4.37
C THR A 573 16.00 27.14 4.40
N LEU A 574 16.62 27.56 3.29
CA LEU A 574 17.32 28.84 3.19
C LEU A 574 16.32 30.01 3.05
N PRO A 575 16.58 31.16 3.70
CA PRO A 575 15.76 32.36 3.54
C PRO A 575 15.64 32.85 2.08
N GLU A 576 16.61 32.50 1.23
CA GLU A 576 16.67 32.91 -0.17
C GLU A 576 15.82 32.04 -1.10
N ALA A 577 15.38 30.86 -0.65
CA ALA A 577 14.81 29.83 -1.51
C ALA A 577 13.51 30.27 -2.19
N GLU A 578 12.61 30.92 -1.44
CA GLU A 578 11.31 31.35 -1.94
C GLU A 578 11.45 32.40 -3.05
N SER A 579 12.26 33.44 -2.83
CA SER A 579 12.54 34.47 -3.84
C SER A 579 13.17 33.85 -5.09
N LEU A 580 14.16 32.98 -4.93
CA LEU A 580 14.86 32.37 -6.07
C LEU A 580 13.98 31.39 -6.86
N ALA A 581 13.11 30.63 -6.19
CA ALA A 581 12.13 29.77 -6.85
C ALA A 581 11.11 30.60 -7.65
N ALA A 582 10.59 31.68 -7.05
CA ALA A 582 9.68 32.61 -7.72
C ALA A 582 10.35 33.31 -8.92
N ALA A 583 11.59 33.75 -8.76
CA ALA A 583 12.40 34.34 -9.82
C ALA A 583 12.64 33.34 -10.97
N ASN A 584 13.02 32.10 -10.67
CA ASN A 584 13.22 31.06 -11.70
C ASN A 584 11.90 30.70 -12.41
N LYS A 585 10.77 30.72 -11.70
CA LYS A 585 9.44 30.58 -12.31
C LYS A 585 9.10 31.74 -13.23
N ARG A 586 9.46 32.97 -12.86
CA ARG A 586 9.35 34.15 -13.72
C ARG A 586 10.24 34.00 -14.96
N ILE A 587 11.49 33.58 -14.80
CA ILE A 587 12.43 33.30 -15.90
C ILE A 587 11.84 32.27 -16.86
N ALA A 588 11.41 31.11 -16.37
CA ALA A 588 10.84 30.04 -17.19
C ALA A 588 9.61 30.52 -17.98
N ASN A 589 8.75 31.32 -17.36
CA ASN A 589 7.57 31.89 -18.02
C ASN A 589 7.93 32.93 -19.09
N ILE A 590 8.93 33.79 -18.84
CA ILE A 590 9.40 34.77 -19.84
C ILE A 590 9.99 34.03 -21.04
N LEU A 591 10.88 33.07 -20.81
CA LEU A 591 11.51 32.29 -21.87
C LEU A 591 10.48 31.51 -22.70
N LYS A 592 9.42 30.98 -22.08
CA LYS A 592 8.35 30.26 -22.78
C LYS A 592 7.42 31.17 -23.60
N LYS A 593 7.22 32.42 -23.17
CA LYS A 593 6.31 33.39 -23.81
C LYS A 593 7.01 34.32 -24.81
N SER A 594 8.34 34.30 -24.88
CA SER A 594 9.09 35.17 -25.76
C SER A 594 9.00 34.69 -27.21
N ASP A 595 8.50 35.55 -28.10
CA ASP A 595 8.56 35.35 -29.55
C ASP A 595 9.97 35.65 -30.11
N ASN A 596 10.82 36.33 -29.33
CA ASN A 596 12.20 36.63 -29.70
C ASN A 596 13.15 35.53 -29.17
N GLN A 597 14.08 35.07 -30.01
CA GLN A 597 15.07 34.06 -29.61
C GLN A 597 16.15 34.70 -28.73
N ALA A 598 16.65 33.95 -27.75
CA ALA A 598 17.82 34.35 -26.98
C ALA A 598 19.05 34.41 -27.90
N ALA A 599 19.91 35.41 -27.71
CA ALA A 599 21.17 35.51 -28.43
C ALA A 599 22.09 34.31 -28.10
N GLU A 600 22.92 33.87 -29.05
CA GLU A 600 23.88 32.77 -28.83
C GLU A 600 24.95 33.14 -27.79
N THR A 601 25.35 34.41 -27.77
CA THR A 601 26.31 34.98 -26.81
C THR A 601 25.74 36.23 -26.18
N ILE A 602 25.99 36.44 -24.89
CA ILE A 602 25.58 37.66 -24.19
C ILE A 602 26.52 38.78 -24.62
N GLY A 603 26.01 39.68 -25.46
CA GLY A 603 26.66 40.88 -25.97
C GLY A 603 26.51 42.07 -25.00
N GLN A 604 26.23 43.25 -25.55
CA GLN A 604 26.24 44.49 -24.76
C GLN A 604 24.98 44.62 -23.90
N LEU A 605 25.19 44.65 -22.59
CA LEU A 605 24.19 45.01 -21.59
C LEU A 605 24.38 46.49 -21.20
N ILE A 606 23.29 47.18 -20.88
CA ILE A 606 23.24 48.64 -20.68
C ILE A 606 23.08 48.98 -19.19
N GLU A 607 22.12 48.37 -18.51
CA GLU A 607 21.79 48.71 -17.13
C GLU A 607 22.83 48.14 -16.14
N PRO A 608 23.17 48.85 -15.05
CA PRO A 608 24.14 48.36 -14.07
C PRO A 608 23.75 47.01 -13.43
N ALA A 609 22.44 46.79 -13.21
CA ALA A 609 21.92 45.58 -12.60
C ALA A 609 22.15 44.32 -13.47
N GLU A 610 21.99 44.43 -14.80
CA GLU A 610 22.23 43.30 -15.71
C GLU A 610 23.72 42.99 -15.90
N ILE A 611 24.59 44.01 -15.89
CA ILE A 611 26.05 43.82 -15.93
C ILE A 611 26.54 43.12 -14.65
N THR A 612 26.03 43.55 -13.49
CA THR A 612 26.36 42.96 -12.18
C THR A 612 25.90 41.50 -12.12
N LEU A 613 24.65 41.23 -12.50
CA LEU A 613 24.10 39.88 -12.52
C LEU A 613 24.87 38.95 -13.47
N LEU A 614 25.30 39.44 -14.64
CA LEU A 614 26.13 38.67 -15.56
C LEU A 614 27.46 38.27 -14.90
N ALA A 615 28.15 39.21 -14.26
CA ALA A 615 29.42 38.94 -13.57
C ALA A 615 29.25 37.93 -12.42
N SER A 616 28.22 38.12 -11.58
CA SER A 616 27.89 37.19 -10.50
C SER A 616 27.52 35.80 -11.01
N ALA A 617 26.75 35.70 -12.11
CA ALA A 617 26.38 34.42 -12.72
C ALA A 617 27.59 33.70 -13.34
N GLN A 618 28.53 34.43 -13.95
CA GLN A 618 29.78 33.86 -14.46
C GLN A 618 30.67 33.35 -13.33
N GLN A 619 30.79 34.11 -12.24
CA GLN A 619 31.55 33.66 -11.08
C GLN A 619 30.89 32.43 -10.42
N ALA A 620 29.56 32.44 -10.28
CA ALA A 620 28.84 31.30 -9.73
C ALA A 620 28.99 30.04 -10.59
N GLU A 621 29.03 30.16 -11.92
CA GLU A 621 29.30 29.04 -12.82
C GLU A 621 30.69 28.43 -12.56
N ILE A 622 31.71 29.27 -12.39
CA ILE A 622 33.09 28.84 -12.06
C ILE A 622 33.13 28.14 -10.69
N ASP A 623 32.47 28.71 -9.69
CA ASP A 623 32.47 28.20 -8.32
C ASP A 623 31.70 26.88 -8.18
N VAL A 624 30.62 26.72 -8.95
CA VAL A 624 29.72 25.56 -8.87
C VAL A 624 30.24 24.38 -9.70
N ALA A 625 30.97 24.61 -10.79
CA ALA A 625 31.54 23.55 -11.63
C ALA A 625 32.28 22.44 -10.84
N PRO A 626 33.24 22.73 -9.92
CA PRO A 626 33.90 21.69 -9.13
C PRO A 626 32.95 20.98 -8.16
N LEU A 627 31.94 21.67 -7.63
CA LEU A 627 30.95 21.09 -6.71
C LEU A 627 30.05 20.10 -7.43
N LEU A 628 29.61 20.43 -8.65
CA LEU A 628 28.83 19.52 -9.50
C LEU A 628 29.63 18.28 -9.90
N ALA A 629 30.91 18.44 -10.21
CA ALA A 629 31.79 17.31 -10.52
C ALA A 629 31.96 16.36 -9.32
N ALA A 630 31.97 16.91 -8.09
CA ALA A 630 31.98 16.14 -6.84
C ALA A 630 30.59 15.64 -6.40
N SER A 631 29.52 15.95 -7.15
CA SER A 631 28.12 15.71 -6.77
C SER A 631 27.69 16.36 -5.44
N ASP A 632 28.37 17.43 -5.03
CA ASP A 632 28.01 18.24 -3.86
C ASP A 632 26.95 19.28 -4.24
N TYR A 633 25.74 18.79 -4.49
CA TYR A 633 24.61 19.61 -4.92
C TYR A 633 24.15 20.60 -3.84
N GLN A 634 24.37 20.29 -2.56
CA GLN A 634 24.00 21.18 -1.48
C GLN A 634 24.90 22.41 -1.46
N ALA A 635 26.23 22.24 -1.52
CA ALA A 635 27.14 23.37 -1.61
C ALA A 635 26.90 24.18 -2.88
N ALA A 636 26.61 23.52 -4.00
CA ALA A 636 26.28 24.17 -5.25
C ALA A 636 25.01 25.04 -5.14
N LEU A 637 23.92 24.51 -4.58
CA LEU A 637 22.69 25.28 -4.37
C LEU A 637 22.88 26.42 -3.36
N ASN A 638 23.67 26.22 -2.30
CA ASN A 638 24.02 27.30 -1.36
C ASN A 638 24.81 28.42 -2.05
N ARG A 639 25.73 28.08 -2.96
CA ARG A 639 26.47 29.09 -3.74
C ARG A 639 25.55 29.83 -4.70
N LEU A 640 24.62 29.14 -5.35
CA LEU A 640 23.61 29.76 -6.22
C LEU A 640 22.60 30.60 -5.41
N ALA A 641 22.35 30.26 -4.14
CA ALA A 641 21.47 31.03 -3.27
C ALA A 641 21.97 32.47 -3.05
N SER A 642 23.28 32.68 -3.10
CA SER A 642 23.87 34.01 -2.97
C SER A 642 23.58 34.94 -4.16
N LEU A 643 23.04 34.42 -5.28
CA LEU A 643 22.62 35.23 -6.42
C LEU A 643 21.32 35.99 -6.17
N ARG A 644 20.61 35.72 -5.07
CA ARG A 644 19.31 36.33 -4.77
C ARG A 644 19.32 37.85 -4.95
N ALA A 645 20.25 38.55 -4.30
CA ALA A 645 20.26 40.02 -4.30
C ALA A 645 20.40 40.58 -5.72
N ASP A 646 21.27 39.99 -6.54
CA ASP A 646 21.50 40.43 -7.92
C ASP A 646 20.30 40.09 -8.83
N VAL A 647 19.63 38.95 -8.58
CA VAL A 647 18.43 38.53 -9.32
C VAL A 647 17.24 39.41 -8.98
N ASP A 648 17.03 39.74 -7.70
CA ASP A 648 15.99 40.65 -7.23
C ASP A 648 16.20 42.04 -7.87
N LEU A 649 17.42 42.59 -7.77
CA LEU A 649 17.77 43.90 -8.34
C LEU A 649 17.57 43.95 -9.86
N PHE A 650 17.96 42.90 -10.60
CA PHE A 650 17.70 42.82 -12.03
C PHE A 650 16.21 42.88 -12.35
N PHE A 651 15.37 42.19 -11.58
CA PHE A 651 13.94 42.15 -11.86
C PHE A 651 13.17 43.40 -11.44
N ASP A 652 13.74 44.19 -10.53
CA ASP A 652 13.24 45.49 -10.10
C ASP A 652 13.63 46.60 -11.11
N ASP A 653 14.88 46.59 -11.59
CA ASP A 653 15.44 47.69 -12.40
C ASP A 653 15.42 47.42 -13.92
N VAL A 654 15.32 46.16 -14.37
CA VAL A 654 15.48 45.80 -15.79
C VAL A 654 14.20 45.28 -16.42
N MET A 655 13.71 46.01 -17.43
CA MET A 655 12.59 45.56 -18.27
C MET A 655 13.07 44.58 -19.35
N VAL A 656 12.86 43.28 -19.12
CA VAL A 656 13.30 42.22 -20.06
C VAL A 656 12.64 42.33 -21.43
N MET A 657 11.33 42.60 -21.48
CA MET A 657 10.56 42.72 -22.73
C MET A 657 10.59 44.16 -23.27
N CYS A 658 11.78 44.68 -23.55
CA CYS A 658 12.00 46.03 -24.09
C CYS A 658 11.83 46.09 -25.62
N ASP A 659 11.52 47.26 -26.18
CA ASP A 659 11.26 47.44 -27.63
C ASP A 659 12.47 47.12 -28.52
N ASP A 660 13.69 47.33 -28.01
CA ASP A 660 14.92 46.93 -28.68
C ASP A 660 15.05 45.40 -28.69
N LEU A 661 14.91 44.81 -29.89
CA LEU A 661 14.94 43.37 -30.09
C LEU A 661 16.31 42.76 -29.87
N ASP A 662 17.40 43.49 -30.13
CA ASP A 662 18.75 43.00 -29.95
C ASP A 662 19.11 42.98 -28.45
N LEU A 663 18.82 44.08 -27.74
CA LEU A 663 18.97 44.13 -26.28
C LEU A 663 18.08 43.08 -25.58
N ARG A 664 16.85 42.89 -26.05
CA ARG A 664 15.94 41.84 -25.56
C ARG A 664 16.57 40.45 -25.72
N ALA A 665 17.16 40.15 -26.88
CA ALA A 665 17.81 38.86 -27.13
C ALA A 665 18.98 38.59 -26.15
N HIS A 666 19.77 39.62 -25.83
CA HIS A 666 20.86 39.54 -24.85
C HIS A 666 20.36 39.34 -23.40
N ARG A 667 19.29 40.03 -23.00
CA ARG A 667 18.63 39.82 -21.70
C ARG A 667 18.05 38.42 -21.56
N LEU A 668 17.44 37.88 -22.61
CA LEU A 668 16.96 36.50 -22.65
C LEU A 668 18.10 35.48 -22.56
N ALA A 669 19.26 35.77 -23.15
CA ALA A 669 20.46 34.94 -23.01
C ALA A 669 21.00 34.93 -21.57
N LEU A 670 21.00 36.07 -20.87
CA LEU A 670 21.34 36.14 -19.44
C LEU A 670 20.37 35.30 -18.59
N LEU A 671 19.07 35.43 -18.81
CA LEU A 671 18.06 34.62 -18.11
C LEU A 671 18.22 33.12 -18.40
N THR A 672 18.54 32.77 -19.65
CA THR A 672 18.81 31.38 -20.04
C THR A 672 20.04 30.83 -19.31
N LYS A 673 21.10 31.64 -19.15
CA LYS A 673 22.30 31.25 -18.39
C LYS A 673 21.95 30.96 -16.93
N LEU A 674 21.19 31.85 -16.28
CA LEU A 674 20.74 31.65 -14.90
C LEU A 674 19.90 30.39 -14.73
N ALA A 675 18.90 30.18 -15.59
CA ALA A 675 18.08 28.98 -15.57
C ALA A 675 18.94 27.70 -15.71
N LYS A 676 19.93 27.71 -16.62
CA LYS A 676 20.85 26.58 -16.83
C LYS A 676 21.71 26.25 -15.60
N LEU A 677 22.05 27.23 -14.75
CA LEU A 677 22.80 26.96 -13.52
C LEU A 677 21.99 26.10 -12.55
N PHE A 678 20.73 26.45 -12.32
CA PHE A 678 19.85 25.66 -11.44
C PHE A 678 19.46 24.33 -12.07
N LEU A 679 19.15 24.29 -13.38
CA LEU A 679 18.75 23.07 -14.09
C LEU A 679 19.85 22.00 -14.14
N GLN A 680 21.11 22.35 -13.88
CA GLN A 680 22.18 21.35 -13.66
C GLN A 680 21.97 20.52 -12.40
N ILE A 681 21.11 20.96 -11.47
CA ILE A 681 20.78 20.32 -10.20
C ILE A 681 19.31 19.91 -10.17
N ALA A 682 18.39 20.88 -10.30
CA ALA A 682 16.95 20.71 -10.24
C ALA A 682 16.20 21.89 -10.89
N ASP A 683 14.99 21.66 -11.36
CA ASP A 683 14.08 22.74 -11.79
C ASP A 683 13.39 23.37 -10.57
N ILE A 684 14.08 24.29 -9.90
CA ILE A 684 13.58 24.96 -8.69
C ILE A 684 12.33 25.82 -8.94
N SER A 685 11.97 26.09 -10.20
CA SER A 685 10.72 26.79 -10.54
C SER A 685 9.45 25.99 -10.19
N LYS A 686 9.63 24.68 -9.95
CA LYS A 686 8.58 23.74 -9.55
C LYS A 686 8.24 23.81 -8.07
N LEU A 687 9.13 24.38 -7.25
CA LEU A 687 8.92 24.53 -5.81
C LEU A 687 7.73 25.47 -5.56
N GLN A 688 6.82 25.04 -4.70
CA GLN A 688 5.68 25.84 -4.28
C GLN A 688 6.06 26.63 -3.03
N SER A 689 5.74 27.92 -3.06
CA SER A 689 5.74 28.82 -1.90
C SER A 689 4.68 28.42 -0.90
#